data_AF-A0A7Y3R876-F1
#
_entry.id   AF-A0A7Y3R876-F1
#
_cell.length_a   1.000
_cell.length_b   1.000
_cell.length_c   1.000
_cell.angle_alpha   90.00
_cell.angle_beta   90.00
_cell.angle_gamma   90.00
#
_symmetry.space_group_name_H-M   'P 1'
#
loop_
_entity.id
_entity.type
_entity.pdbx_description
1 polymer ?
#
loop_
_entity_poly.entity_id
_entity_poly.type
_entity_poly.pdbx_seq_one_letter_code
_entity_poly.pdbx_strand_id
1 'polypeptide(L)'
;MKKILSLALFALIAFQANAQFEKTLLWEISGNGLKKKSYVYGTFHVNEKISYHLTDAFYKHLLEADIVSNESNPDSWGELLDLYMNIRPQKKPKFYSNFYLKPVTKQDLMPLFMNYNLFNQMSSGVEGRQADYSENTVLDMFIYQTAKKYNKKAIGLEDAKKSFITMRKLESMAQTLDEEEENTEEDEEKKALLTKILKGKSIYNTLKDIYREKDIVMLDSLSKLSEKPEKHKVMIVDRNYDMVKSIDSLAHQGSLFSAVGAAHLGGKEGVLQLLINKGYTLTPIIGTLTKKGETDKKTIEEFFPNPKTKTQTTADKMIQTVDFDLDFSFDKIKGTLDLTNGGVLSMVRVPIHNYMQKKNEYFNHKSIDSLLYEFIPGEILEKKEIKGDSYIGYDVKNKSKAGNYQHYRFYVTPLEIVSFCFSGSGTYAKQYEQSIFEKLKIKDFKNSWERIYPLKGGFSILMPEFAVQYGNNEKSISDVTFEAYDPIEKSYYFLIENTSLDMEFMDDRTFQHQQIQNEFYMNQEMKETAQFDETTKEYTSTSENEHRKVKLKSIIQGNKFYLLGAVDASEPSSSKFFDSFTFKEFSNAESTVYNDTVGKYKIEIPKKINEQTILGIKNDNLGLMYRGKMGANEFESKEFESHTGNTVAVDITNYDRYFQVATMDSLKNEYSKSLKTLLDKKNYIQVDSDPLTSVWNNYFKEYEKTEVLGITFTHNNVLDCDVADALVSVKNSDQALKLRTFFMNNRRITLKTLVDRNYKNDDVFIEKSFSTFVPEKTDAKSILDDKIALFIEEASSESDSIRKIAFENLHTLSLKESDFERVTNFLDTFEFRDSDSDGKSTLYEKLGNIKLPKVASYLENKYKAQGTKTTEQLAILNALAAQKTETSYRLVLKLMDFDLPVSEDTYELNELFWNFNRNIETSKVLFPDIFQFYGIEEYNELIVRFCNAVLDKKLGSPKKIAAFQKLILTHSKLEYKRILNREEKKASVEENEDEIDYAAYEDEDENPNGDLINYLSLLSYMPKNSSVTDLMEKIKKLDSPEIQLEILKLEIKHNTATKESIKKRLENPKTKFNTILLLQDHHDFGLLNDITDDEIALAAMTYFDKLKENAKIQFLEKRKIKKGKHEAVFYFYQTQNTKDGKTVGNKSFNSMAFLIENGKIIPKAYYSPILEEIDEENTVEILIPAIMKETLNEDHPDCSFRKNRNRENQYNYEY
;
A
#
# COMPACT_ATOMS: atom_id res chain seq x y z
N MET A 1 -21.49 63.55 -48.12
CA MET A 1 -21.78 62.95 -46.78
C MET A 1 -22.73 61.75 -46.83
N LYS A 2 -23.88 61.79 -47.55
CA LYS A 2 -24.81 60.64 -47.61
C LYS A 2 -24.22 59.31 -48.15
N LYS A 3 -23.30 59.33 -49.12
CA LYS A 3 -22.66 58.11 -49.64
C LYS A 3 -21.60 57.48 -48.71
N ILE A 4 -20.99 58.26 -47.80
CA ILE A 4 -19.99 57.78 -46.84
C ILE A 4 -20.70 57.18 -45.60
N LEU A 5 -21.83 57.76 -45.19
CA LEU A 5 -22.67 57.18 -44.13
C LEU A 5 -23.28 55.83 -44.55
N SER A 6 -23.69 55.68 -45.81
CA SER A 6 -24.23 54.40 -46.31
C SER A 6 -23.18 53.29 -46.41
N LEU A 7 -21.92 53.61 -46.75
CA LEU A 7 -20.82 52.62 -46.75
C LEU A 7 -20.38 52.25 -45.33
N ALA A 8 -20.37 53.21 -44.40
CA ALA A 8 -20.06 52.93 -42.99
C ALA A 8 -21.16 52.09 -42.31
N LEU A 9 -22.44 52.32 -42.65
CA LEU A 9 -23.55 51.52 -42.14
C LEU A 9 -23.56 50.10 -42.74
N PHE A 10 -23.14 49.93 -43.99
CA PHE A 10 -22.99 48.60 -44.61
C PHE A 10 -21.78 47.83 -44.03
N ALA A 11 -20.69 48.53 -43.68
CA ALA A 11 -19.55 47.94 -42.98
C ALA A 11 -19.88 47.57 -41.52
N LEU A 12 -20.69 48.37 -40.81
CA LEU A 12 -21.14 48.07 -39.44
C LEU A 12 -22.16 46.92 -39.38
N ILE A 13 -22.98 46.73 -40.42
CA ILE A 13 -23.88 45.57 -40.51
C ILE A 13 -23.11 44.30 -40.92
N ALA A 14 -22.04 44.43 -41.73
CA ALA A 14 -21.17 43.30 -42.08
C ALA A 14 -20.34 42.77 -40.90
N PHE A 15 -20.09 43.58 -39.86
CA PHE A 15 -19.36 43.17 -38.66
C PHE A 15 -20.22 42.56 -37.54
N GLN A 16 -21.56 42.54 -37.68
CA GLN A 16 -22.45 41.84 -36.72
C GLN A 16 -22.88 40.45 -37.17
N ALA A 17 -22.43 39.98 -38.33
CA ALA A 17 -22.62 38.60 -38.76
C ALA A 17 -21.52 37.68 -38.20
N ASN A 18 -21.32 37.66 -36.88
CA ASN A 18 -20.84 36.42 -36.27
C ASN A 18 -22.05 35.48 -36.32
N ALA A 19 -22.03 34.54 -37.25
CA ALA A 19 -23.08 33.54 -37.38
C ALA A 19 -23.18 32.77 -36.06
N GLN A 20 -24.07 33.19 -35.18
CA GLN A 20 -24.39 32.43 -33.98
C GLN A 20 -25.06 31.15 -34.47
N PHE A 21 -24.46 30.00 -34.16
CA PHE A 21 -25.04 28.73 -34.53
C PHE A 21 -26.46 28.63 -33.96
N GLU A 22 -27.40 28.19 -34.79
CA GLU A 22 -28.78 27.91 -34.38
C GLU A 22 -28.81 26.88 -33.25
N LYS A 23 -29.81 26.99 -32.35
CA LYS A 23 -29.98 26.06 -31.22
C LYS A 23 -30.52 24.69 -31.68
N THR A 24 -29.64 23.87 -32.27
CA THR A 24 -29.92 22.49 -32.65
C THR A 24 -28.72 21.58 -32.43
N LEU A 25 -29.01 20.29 -32.21
CA LEU A 25 -28.00 19.24 -32.09
C LEU A 25 -27.74 18.51 -33.41
N LEU A 26 -28.60 18.65 -34.43
CA LEU A 26 -28.47 17.94 -35.72
C LEU A 26 -28.16 18.91 -36.87
N TRP A 27 -27.11 18.63 -37.61
CA TRP A 27 -26.63 19.46 -38.72
C TRP A 27 -26.40 18.61 -39.97
N GLU A 28 -26.85 19.11 -41.13
CA GLU A 28 -26.55 18.55 -42.45
C GLU A 28 -25.19 19.07 -42.94
N ILE A 29 -24.37 18.16 -43.46
CA ILE A 29 -23.09 18.42 -44.12
C ILE A 29 -23.28 18.20 -45.63
N SER A 30 -22.99 19.23 -46.42
CA SER A 30 -23.07 19.20 -47.89
C SER A 30 -21.93 20.04 -48.51
N GLY A 31 -21.84 20.08 -49.84
CA GLY A 31 -20.76 20.81 -50.53
C GLY A 31 -19.44 20.03 -50.57
N ASN A 32 -18.33 20.72 -50.83
CA ASN A 32 -16.97 20.16 -50.89
C ASN A 32 -16.80 18.86 -51.72
N GLY A 33 -17.57 18.69 -52.81
CA GLY A 33 -17.49 17.49 -53.66
C GLY A 33 -18.22 16.25 -53.14
N LEU A 34 -19.02 16.35 -52.08
CA LEU A 34 -19.81 15.24 -51.55
C LEU A 34 -20.88 14.75 -52.55
N LYS A 35 -20.94 13.43 -52.75
CA LYS A 35 -21.94 12.77 -53.62
C LYS A 35 -23.28 12.55 -52.93
N LYS A 36 -23.26 12.40 -51.60
CA LYS A 36 -24.43 12.23 -50.73
C LYS A 36 -24.29 13.19 -49.55
N LYS A 37 -25.42 13.68 -49.06
CA LYS A 37 -25.47 14.48 -47.83
C LYS A 37 -25.03 13.63 -46.65
N SER A 38 -24.35 14.24 -45.70
CA SER A 38 -23.95 13.61 -44.43
C SER A 38 -24.50 14.44 -43.27
N TYR A 39 -24.39 13.97 -42.04
CA TYR A 39 -25.02 14.55 -40.86
C TYR A 39 -24.10 14.43 -39.65
N VAL A 40 -24.11 15.45 -38.78
CA VAL A 40 -23.46 15.40 -37.46
C VAL A 40 -24.49 15.71 -36.37
N TYR A 41 -24.46 14.91 -35.31
CA TYR A 41 -25.37 14.98 -34.17
C TYR A 41 -24.61 15.12 -32.85
N GLY A 42 -25.06 16.04 -32.00
CA GLY A 42 -24.52 16.26 -30.65
C GLY A 42 -25.16 15.34 -29.60
N THR A 43 -24.41 14.38 -29.05
CA THR A 43 -24.84 13.47 -27.97
C THR A 43 -24.51 14.00 -26.58
N PHE A 44 -25.07 13.36 -25.56
CA PHE A 44 -24.71 13.57 -24.16
C PHE A 44 -24.67 12.20 -23.49
N HIS A 45 -23.54 11.83 -22.89
CA HIS A 45 -23.21 10.48 -22.40
C HIS A 45 -23.97 10.10 -21.11
N VAL A 46 -25.30 10.19 -21.16
CA VAL A 46 -26.21 9.83 -20.08
C VAL A 46 -27.42 9.11 -20.66
N ASN A 47 -27.97 8.17 -19.91
CA ASN A 47 -29.17 7.41 -20.27
C ASN A 47 -30.46 8.08 -19.75
N GLU A 48 -30.38 9.29 -19.19
CA GLU A 48 -31.55 10.05 -18.77
C GLU A 48 -32.45 10.36 -20.00
N LYS A 49 -33.78 10.33 -19.82
CA LYS A 49 -34.77 10.59 -20.90
C LYS A 49 -34.56 11.90 -21.67
N ILE A 50 -33.87 12.87 -21.06
CA ILE A 50 -33.46 14.12 -21.69
C ILE A 50 -32.63 13.90 -22.97
N SER A 51 -31.76 12.89 -22.99
CA SER A 51 -30.91 12.55 -24.15
C SER A 51 -31.71 11.97 -25.31
N TYR A 52 -32.89 11.38 -25.02
CA TYR A 52 -33.72 10.68 -26.00
C TYR A 52 -34.88 11.52 -26.55
N HIS A 53 -34.89 12.83 -26.35
CA HIS A 53 -35.83 13.74 -26.99
C HIS A 53 -35.47 13.99 -28.48
N LEU A 54 -35.50 12.91 -29.27
CA LEU A 54 -35.01 12.84 -30.65
C LEU A 54 -36.13 13.13 -31.65
N THR A 55 -35.87 13.98 -32.64
CA THR A 55 -36.87 14.38 -33.64
C THR A 55 -37.08 13.32 -34.73
N ASP A 56 -38.17 13.39 -35.49
CA ASP A 56 -38.40 12.49 -36.63
C ASP A 56 -37.24 12.54 -37.65
N ALA A 57 -36.58 13.70 -37.79
CA ALA A 57 -35.42 13.88 -38.67
C ALA A 57 -34.20 13.07 -38.21
N PHE A 58 -34.02 12.90 -36.89
CA PHE A 58 -32.93 12.08 -36.34
C PHE A 58 -33.04 10.64 -36.83
N TYR A 59 -34.20 10.00 -36.60
CA TYR A 59 -34.41 8.59 -36.98
C TYR A 59 -34.34 8.41 -38.49
N LYS A 60 -34.94 9.33 -39.26
CA LYS A 60 -34.87 9.32 -40.72
C LYS A 60 -33.42 9.31 -41.21
N HIS A 61 -32.59 10.27 -40.77
CA HIS A 61 -31.23 10.42 -41.29
C HIS A 61 -30.29 9.34 -40.76
N LEU A 62 -30.49 8.85 -39.53
CA LEU A 62 -29.77 7.68 -39.01
C LEU A 62 -30.06 6.42 -39.85
N LEU A 63 -31.32 6.19 -40.23
CA LEU A 63 -31.73 5.03 -41.03
C LEU A 63 -31.39 5.16 -42.53
N GLU A 64 -31.28 6.37 -43.07
CA GLU A 64 -30.89 6.61 -44.48
C GLU A 64 -29.38 6.59 -44.71
N ALA A 65 -28.56 6.79 -43.67
CA ALA A 65 -27.10 6.82 -43.79
C ALA A 65 -26.49 5.46 -44.20
N ASP A 66 -25.41 5.52 -44.99
CA ASP A 66 -24.63 4.34 -45.39
C ASP A 66 -23.62 3.95 -44.28
N ILE A 67 -23.07 4.96 -43.61
CA ILE A 67 -22.05 4.87 -42.57
C ILE A 67 -22.58 5.59 -41.33
N VAL A 68 -22.41 4.98 -40.16
CA VAL A 68 -22.73 5.59 -38.87
C VAL A 68 -21.47 5.60 -38.02
N SER A 69 -21.18 6.72 -37.36
CA SER A 69 -20.01 6.83 -36.50
C SER A 69 -20.34 7.39 -35.13
N ASN A 70 -19.61 6.92 -34.12
CA ASN A 70 -19.51 7.54 -32.81
C ASN A 70 -18.11 8.13 -32.64
N GLU A 71 -17.83 8.80 -31.52
CA GLU A 71 -16.46 9.24 -31.18
C GLU A 71 -15.50 8.04 -31.23
N SER A 72 -15.75 7.02 -30.42
CA SER A 72 -15.00 5.76 -30.44
C SER A 72 -15.85 4.60 -30.96
N ASN A 73 -15.22 3.56 -31.49
CA ASN A 73 -15.91 2.35 -31.93
C ASN A 73 -16.03 1.34 -30.77
N PRO A 74 -17.24 0.99 -30.29
CA PRO A 74 -17.42 -0.02 -29.25
C PRO A 74 -16.82 -1.40 -29.58
N ASP A 75 -16.69 -1.76 -30.86
CA ASP A 75 -16.04 -3.01 -31.29
C ASP A 75 -14.54 -3.08 -30.85
N SER A 76 -13.92 -1.94 -30.53
CA SER A 76 -12.51 -1.85 -30.10
C SER A 76 -12.30 -1.88 -28.58
N TRP A 77 -13.38 -1.94 -27.78
CA TRP A 77 -13.26 -1.87 -26.31
C TRP A 77 -12.66 -3.13 -25.66
N GLY A 78 -12.59 -4.26 -26.38
CA GLY A 78 -11.99 -5.49 -25.84
C GLY A 78 -10.53 -5.34 -25.44
N GLU A 79 -9.73 -4.61 -26.22
CA GLU A 79 -8.31 -4.35 -25.87
C GLU A 79 -8.18 -3.50 -24.61
N LEU A 80 -9.10 -2.55 -24.42
CA LEU A 80 -9.17 -1.70 -23.23
C LEU A 80 -9.51 -2.50 -21.98
N LEU A 81 -10.53 -3.37 -22.10
CA LEU A 81 -10.96 -4.26 -21.02
C LEU A 81 -9.83 -5.20 -20.60
N ASP A 82 -9.15 -5.80 -21.57
CA ASP A 82 -8.01 -6.67 -21.29
C ASP A 82 -6.90 -5.90 -20.53
N LEU A 83 -6.58 -4.65 -20.90
CA LEU A 83 -5.56 -3.86 -20.20
C LEU A 83 -5.92 -3.56 -18.74
N TYR A 84 -7.20 -3.26 -18.46
CA TYR A 84 -7.68 -2.90 -17.12
C TYR A 84 -7.87 -4.12 -16.20
N MET A 85 -8.33 -5.24 -16.75
CA MET A 85 -8.72 -6.42 -15.97
C MET A 85 -7.54 -7.34 -15.63
N ASN A 86 -6.33 -7.03 -16.10
CA ASN A 86 -5.10 -7.81 -15.86
C ASN A 86 -4.28 -7.36 -14.64
N ILE A 87 -4.88 -6.58 -13.73
CA ILE A 87 -4.25 -6.10 -12.48
C ILE A 87 -4.40 -7.19 -11.40
N ARG A 88 -3.30 -7.60 -10.76
CA ARG A 88 -3.34 -8.55 -9.64
C ARG A 88 -3.87 -7.81 -8.39
N PRO A 89 -4.95 -8.28 -7.74
CA PRO A 89 -5.46 -7.64 -6.54
C PRO A 89 -4.44 -7.73 -5.39
N GLN A 90 -4.04 -6.58 -4.83
CA GLN A 90 -2.99 -6.39 -3.82
C GLN A 90 -3.42 -6.68 -2.37
N LYS A 91 -4.47 -7.49 -2.13
CA LYS A 91 -4.76 -7.90 -0.76
C LYS A 91 -3.66 -8.87 -0.33
N LYS A 92 -2.88 -8.51 0.69
CA LYS A 92 -1.88 -9.38 1.32
C LYS A 92 -2.46 -10.04 2.58
N PRO A 93 -3.22 -11.15 2.48
CA PRO A 93 -3.16 -12.15 3.53
C PRO A 93 -1.68 -12.54 3.75
N LYS A 94 -1.37 -13.02 4.94
CA LYS A 94 -0.12 -13.74 5.21
C LYS A 94 0.13 -14.80 4.12
N PHE A 95 1.31 -14.82 3.49
CA PHE A 95 1.59 -15.58 2.25
C PHE A 95 1.11 -17.04 2.30
N TYR A 96 1.41 -17.76 3.38
CA TYR A 96 1.09 -19.18 3.52
C TYR A 96 -0.42 -19.46 3.66
N SER A 97 -1.21 -18.47 4.03
CA SER A 97 -2.66 -18.61 4.14
C SER A 97 -3.37 -18.74 2.79
N ASN A 98 -2.70 -18.39 1.68
CA ASN A 98 -3.22 -18.53 0.32
C ASN A 98 -3.34 -20.00 -0.15
N PHE A 99 -2.70 -20.95 0.55
CA PHE A 99 -2.83 -22.38 0.26
C PHE A 99 -4.11 -23.01 0.83
N TYR A 100 -4.87 -22.27 1.62
CA TYR A 100 -6.08 -22.80 2.25
C TYR A 100 -7.26 -22.87 1.29
N LEU A 101 -7.79 -24.09 1.10
CA LEU A 101 -9.05 -24.33 0.38
C LEU A 101 -10.26 -24.13 1.32
N LYS A 102 -10.85 -22.94 1.27
CA LYS A 102 -11.98 -22.53 2.13
C LYS A 102 -13.31 -23.13 1.65
N PRO A 103 -14.03 -23.90 2.47
CA PRO A 103 -15.39 -24.32 2.15
C PRO A 103 -16.32 -23.16 1.80
N VAL A 104 -17.20 -23.35 0.81
CA VAL A 104 -18.16 -22.32 0.38
C VAL A 104 -19.13 -21.95 1.51
N THR A 105 -19.40 -20.65 1.67
CA THR A 105 -20.39 -20.10 2.61
C THR A 105 -21.56 -19.45 1.86
N LYS A 106 -22.65 -19.09 2.56
CA LYS A 106 -23.80 -18.40 1.93
C LYS A 106 -23.38 -17.12 1.21
N GLN A 107 -22.43 -16.35 1.77
CA GLN A 107 -21.96 -15.11 1.18
C GLN A 107 -21.22 -15.34 -0.15
N ASP A 108 -20.47 -16.44 -0.24
CA ASP A 108 -19.74 -16.83 -1.45
C ASP A 108 -20.67 -17.23 -2.61
N LEU A 109 -21.96 -17.51 -2.34
CA LEU A 109 -22.96 -17.85 -3.35
C LEU A 109 -23.60 -16.64 -4.01
N MET A 110 -23.51 -15.45 -3.41
CA MET A 110 -24.15 -14.22 -3.93
C MET A 110 -23.77 -13.90 -5.38
N PRO A 111 -22.48 -14.04 -5.81
CA PRO A 111 -22.09 -13.83 -7.19
C PRO A 111 -22.85 -14.69 -8.21
N LEU A 112 -23.34 -15.88 -7.84
CA LEU A 112 -24.05 -16.79 -8.76
C LEU A 112 -25.32 -16.18 -9.34
N PHE A 113 -25.93 -15.21 -8.64
CA PHE A 113 -27.18 -14.55 -9.05
C PHE A 113 -26.94 -13.20 -9.73
N MET A 114 -25.69 -12.73 -9.79
CA MET A 114 -25.35 -11.46 -10.41
C MET A 114 -25.34 -11.57 -11.93
N ASN A 115 -25.90 -10.55 -12.59
CA ASN A 115 -25.77 -10.37 -14.02
C ASN A 115 -24.64 -9.37 -14.28
N TYR A 116 -23.47 -9.86 -14.71
CA TYR A 116 -22.29 -9.02 -14.96
C TYR A 116 -22.43 -8.29 -16.30
N ASN A 117 -23.34 -7.32 -16.34
CA ASN A 117 -23.51 -6.46 -17.49
C ASN A 117 -22.48 -5.31 -17.46
N LEU A 118 -21.22 -5.64 -17.75
CA LEU A 118 -20.13 -4.66 -17.83
C LEU A 118 -20.42 -3.57 -18.87
N PHE A 119 -21.24 -3.89 -19.88
CA PHE A 119 -21.71 -2.92 -20.86
C PHE A 119 -22.54 -1.80 -20.21
N ASN A 120 -23.47 -2.11 -19.30
CA ASN A 120 -24.19 -1.09 -18.53
C ASN A 120 -23.22 -0.24 -17.68
N GLN A 121 -22.20 -0.84 -17.07
CA GLN A 121 -21.24 -0.09 -16.24
C GLN A 121 -20.36 0.85 -17.08
N MET A 122 -19.88 0.40 -18.25
CA MET A 122 -19.05 1.19 -19.15
C MET A 122 -19.83 2.28 -19.89
N SER A 123 -21.12 2.07 -20.14
CA SER A 123 -21.97 2.99 -20.87
C SER A 123 -22.86 3.83 -19.96
N SER A 124 -22.55 3.98 -18.67
CA SER A 124 -23.37 4.74 -17.69
C SER A 124 -24.85 4.31 -17.61
N GLY A 125 -25.13 3.03 -17.87
CA GLY A 125 -26.42 2.40 -17.66
C GLY A 125 -26.78 2.33 -16.18
N VAL A 126 -28.07 2.40 -15.88
CA VAL A 126 -28.60 2.48 -14.51
C VAL A 126 -29.43 1.23 -14.21
N GLU A 127 -29.10 0.58 -13.10
CA GLU A 127 -29.92 -0.50 -12.51
C GLU A 127 -30.58 -0.01 -11.20
N GLY A 128 -31.65 -0.67 -10.76
CA GLY A 128 -32.33 -0.32 -9.52
C GLY A 128 -33.28 0.89 -9.63
N ARG A 129 -33.43 1.68 -8.55
CA ARG A 129 -34.50 2.69 -8.39
C ARG A 129 -34.50 3.80 -9.44
N GLN A 130 -33.37 4.08 -10.07
CA GLN A 130 -33.25 5.11 -11.10
C GLN A 130 -33.56 4.59 -12.52
N ALA A 131 -33.71 3.27 -12.70
CA ALA A 131 -34.03 2.66 -14.00
C ALA A 131 -35.38 3.15 -14.56
N ASP A 132 -36.39 3.35 -13.72
CA ASP A 132 -37.73 3.83 -14.13
C ASP A 132 -37.71 5.24 -14.78
N TYR A 133 -36.65 6.01 -14.50
CA TYR A 133 -36.45 7.37 -15.00
C TYR A 133 -35.44 7.48 -16.14
N SER A 134 -34.89 6.34 -16.57
CA SER A 134 -33.82 6.24 -17.55
C SER A 134 -34.27 5.44 -18.78
N GLU A 135 -33.46 5.50 -19.83
CA GLU A 135 -33.58 4.72 -21.05
C GLU A 135 -32.71 3.45 -20.92
N ASN A 136 -32.96 2.45 -21.78
CA ASN A 136 -32.31 1.14 -21.69
C ASN A 136 -30.79 1.19 -21.90
N THR A 137 -30.28 2.20 -22.60
CA THR A 137 -28.85 2.42 -22.85
C THR A 137 -28.58 3.91 -23.05
N VAL A 138 -27.32 4.31 -23.21
CA VAL A 138 -26.94 5.68 -23.61
C VAL A 138 -27.16 5.90 -25.10
N LEU A 139 -27.39 7.15 -25.48
CA LEU A 139 -27.72 7.51 -26.86
C LEU A 139 -26.64 7.08 -27.85
N ASP A 140 -25.37 7.25 -27.52
CA ASP A 140 -24.24 6.84 -28.37
C ASP A 140 -24.34 5.35 -28.72
N MET A 141 -24.67 4.53 -27.72
CA MET A 141 -24.79 3.10 -27.91
C MET A 141 -26.03 2.73 -28.72
N PHE A 142 -27.15 3.41 -28.51
CA PHE A 142 -28.33 3.24 -29.35
C PHE A 142 -28.04 3.54 -30.84
N ILE A 143 -27.26 4.60 -31.13
CA ILE A 143 -26.84 4.95 -32.49
C ILE A 143 -25.98 3.84 -33.11
N TYR A 144 -24.97 3.38 -32.37
CA TYR A 144 -24.12 2.26 -32.79
C TYR A 144 -24.93 0.98 -33.03
N GLN A 145 -25.81 0.61 -32.09
CA GLN A 145 -26.66 -0.57 -32.20
C GLN A 145 -27.59 -0.48 -33.41
N THR A 146 -28.19 0.69 -33.65
CA THR A 146 -29.02 0.92 -34.85
C THR A 146 -28.22 0.65 -36.12
N ALA A 147 -26.98 1.14 -36.19
CA ALA A 147 -26.11 0.87 -37.34
C ALA A 147 -25.90 -0.64 -37.55
N LYS A 148 -25.55 -1.37 -36.48
CA LYS A 148 -25.28 -2.82 -36.55
C LYS A 148 -26.54 -3.62 -36.90
N LYS A 149 -27.68 -3.30 -36.27
CA LYS A 149 -28.97 -3.96 -36.51
C LYS A 149 -29.40 -3.88 -37.97
N TYR A 150 -29.22 -2.71 -38.59
CA TYR A 150 -29.57 -2.46 -39.99
C TYR A 150 -28.40 -2.71 -40.97
N ASN A 151 -27.36 -3.43 -40.53
CA ASN A 151 -26.20 -3.81 -41.33
C ASN A 151 -25.49 -2.62 -42.04
N LYS A 152 -25.44 -1.48 -41.37
CA LYS A 152 -24.72 -0.27 -41.78
C LYS A 152 -23.25 -0.37 -41.36
N LYS A 153 -22.38 0.38 -42.02
CA LYS A 153 -20.95 0.44 -41.65
C LYS A 153 -20.79 1.28 -40.38
N ALA A 154 -20.47 0.66 -39.24
CA ALA A 154 -20.19 1.34 -37.97
C ALA A 154 -18.69 1.61 -37.80
N ILE A 155 -18.28 2.85 -37.51
CA ILE A 155 -16.87 3.28 -37.42
C ILE A 155 -16.68 4.29 -36.28
N GLY A 156 -15.51 4.33 -35.62
CA GLY A 156 -15.14 5.39 -34.68
C GLY A 156 -14.47 6.57 -35.38
N LEU A 157 -14.76 7.80 -34.95
CA LEU A 157 -14.09 9.00 -35.46
C LEU A 157 -12.67 9.18 -34.91
N GLU A 158 -12.40 8.57 -33.76
CA GLU A 158 -11.10 8.54 -33.07
C GLU A 158 -10.74 7.11 -32.62
N ASP A 159 -9.48 6.95 -32.20
CA ASP A 159 -8.96 5.70 -31.65
C ASP A 159 -9.34 5.57 -30.16
N ALA A 160 -10.15 4.56 -29.82
CA ALA A 160 -10.69 4.39 -28.48
C ALA A 160 -9.60 4.23 -27.42
N LYS A 161 -8.53 3.50 -27.75
CA LYS A 161 -7.39 3.28 -26.86
C LYS A 161 -6.73 4.62 -26.57
N LYS A 162 -6.29 5.35 -27.61
CA LYS A 162 -5.61 6.66 -27.53
C LYS A 162 -6.41 7.69 -26.73
N SER A 163 -7.71 7.80 -26.98
CA SER A 163 -8.57 8.78 -26.27
C SER A 163 -8.70 8.44 -24.79
N PHE A 164 -8.85 7.17 -24.44
CA PHE A 164 -8.86 6.72 -23.04
C PHE A 164 -7.51 6.94 -22.33
N ILE A 165 -6.38 6.63 -23.00
CA ILE A 165 -5.02 6.88 -22.46
C ILE A 165 -4.90 8.34 -22.03
N THR A 166 -5.31 9.22 -22.94
CA THR A 166 -5.12 10.65 -22.82
C THR A 166 -5.93 11.22 -21.66
N MET A 167 -7.18 10.77 -21.51
CA MET A 167 -8.05 11.11 -20.38
C MET A 167 -7.45 10.67 -19.04
N ARG A 168 -6.99 9.41 -18.93
CA ARG A 168 -6.43 8.86 -17.69
C ARG A 168 -5.13 9.53 -17.27
N LYS A 169 -4.26 9.83 -18.23
CA LYS A 169 -3.01 10.56 -17.96
C LYS A 169 -3.31 11.93 -17.33
N LEU A 170 -4.29 12.66 -17.86
CA LEU A 170 -4.73 13.94 -17.30
C LEU A 170 -5.31 13.81 -15.89
N GLU A 171 -6.14 12.79 -15.64
CA GLU A 171 -6.70 12.53 -14.29
C GLU A 171 -5.57 12.26 -13.28
N SER A 172 -4.57 11.46 -13.65
CA SER A 172 -3.42 11.17 -12.77
C SER A 172 -2.54 12.40 -12.50
N MET A 173 -2.41 13.29 -13.48
CA MET A 173 -1.65 14.54 -13.34
C MET A 173 -2.43 15.59 -12.54
N ALA A 174 -3.75 15.63 -12.64
CA ALA A 174 -4.59 16.57 -11.90
C ALA A 174 -4.51 16.32 -10.39
N GLN A 175 -4.46 15.05 -9.95
CA GLN A 175 -4.30 14.70 -8.52
C GLN A 175 -2.96 15.15 -7.91
N THR A 176 -1.92 15.36 -8.72
CA THR A 176 -0.60 15.82 -8.26
C THR A 176 -0.41 17.34 -8.31
N LEU A 177 -1.34 18.08 -8.92
CA LEU A 177 -1.21 19.52 -9.18
C LEU A 177 -2.17 20.39 -8.34
N ASP A 178 -2.93 19.78 -7.43
CA ASP A 178 -3.92 20.48 -6.60
C ASP A 178 -3.31 21.11 -5.32
N GLU A 179 -2.01 20.95 -5.04
CA GLU A 179 -1.41 21.38 -3.77
C GLU A 179 -0.51 22.64 -3.80
N GLU A 180 -0.13 23.22 -4.96
CA GLU A 180 0.90 24.29 -4.94
C GLU A 180 0.75 25.41 -6.00
N GLU A 181 -0.46 25.88 -6.33
CA GLU A 181 -0.59 27.11 -7.15
C GLU A 181 -1.32 28.22 -6.38
N GLU A 182 -0.66 29.38 -6.22
CA GLU A 182 -1.27 30.62 -5.73
C GLU A 182 -2.42 31.05 -6.68
N ASN A 183 -3.60 31.33 -6.12
CA ASN A 183 -4.75 31.80 -6.89
C ASN A 183 -4.38 33.13 -7.58
N THR A 184 -4.42 33.15 -8.91
CA THR A 184 -4.26 34.40 -9.68
C THR A 184 -5.55 35.22 -9.68
N GLU A 185 -5.48 36.53 -9.95
CA GLU A 185 -6.69 37.37 -10.13
C GLU A 185 -7.63 36.82 -11.22
N GLU A 186 -7.08 36.18 -12.27
CA GLU A 186 -7.84 35.57 -13.35
C GLU A 186 -8.65 34.34 -12.88
N ASP A 187 -8.15 33.60 -11.89
CA ASP A 187 -8.84 32.42 -11.33
C ASP A 187 -10.02 32.83 -10.45
N GLU A 188 -9.89 33.92 -9.69
CA GLU A 188 -11.00 34.48 -8.92
C GLU A 188 -12.11 35.03 -9.84
N GLU A 189 -11.77 35.68 -10.95
CA GLU A 189 -12.76 36.10 -11.96
C GLU A 189 -13.47 34.90 -12.60
N LYS A 190 -12.73 33.83 -12.95
CA LYS A 190 -13.31 32.59 -13.47
C LYS A 190 -14.26 31.94 -12.46
N LYS A 191 -13.87 31.85 -11.18
CA LYS A 191 -14.72 31.33 -10.09
C LYS A 191 -15.99 32.16 -9.92
N ALA A 192 -15.89 33.50 -9.96
CA ALA A 192 -17.04 34.39 -9.84
C ALA A 192 -18.02 34.22 -11.02
N LEU A 193 -17.50 34.13 -12.24
CA LEU A 193 -18.30 33.90 -13.45
C LEU A 193 -18.96 32.51 -13.43
N LEU A 194 -18.21 31.47 -13.02
CA LEU A 194 -18.71 30.10 -12.89
C LEU A 194 -19.84 30.04 -11.86
N THR A 195 -19.67 30.68 -10.70
CA THR A 195 -20.72 30.79 -9.66
C THR A 195 -21.99 31.44 -10.21
N LYS A 196 -21.87 32.49 -11.02
CA LYS A 196 -23.00 33.18 -11.66
C LYS A 196 -23.73 32.31 -12.68
N ILE A 197 -23.00 31.52 -13.48
CA ILE A 197 -23.57 30.60 -14.47
C ILE A 197 -24.26 29.42 -13.78
N LEU A 198 -23.63 28.86 -12.75
CA LEU A 198 -24.15 27.73 -12.00
C LEU A 198 -25.40 28.06 -11.20
N LYS A 199 -25.57 29.31 -10.74
CA LYS A 199 -26.73 29.76 -9.94
C LYS A 199 -27.04 28.81 -8.76
N GLY A 200 -25.99 28.30 -8.09
CA GLY A 200 -26.10 27.35 -6.98
C GLY A 200 -26.38 25.90 -7.37
N LYS A 201 -26.41 25.55 -8.67
CA LYS A 201 -26.48 24.16 -9.16
C LYS A 201 -25.08 23.56 -9.32
N SER A 202 -24.99 22.23 -9.29
CA SER A 202 -23.78 21.54 -9.70
C SER A 202 -23.51 21.74 -11.19
N ILE A 203 -22.22 21.66 -11.59
CA ILE A 203 -21.81 21.75 -13.00
C ILE A 203 -22.55 20.74 -13.88
N TYR A 204 -22.75 19.52 -13.38
CA TYR A 204 -23.47 18.47 -14.07
C TYR A 204 -24.94 18.83 -14.37
N ASN A 205 -25.66 19.41 -13.40
CA ASN A 205 -27.04 19.82 -13.61
C ASN A 205 -27.15 21.02 -14.57
N THR A 206 -26.19 21.93 -14.53
CA THR A 206 -26.12 23.07 -15.47
C THR A 206 -25.85 22.60 -16.90
N LEU A 207 -24.92 21.65 -17.09
CA LEU A 207 -24.67 21.02 -18.40
C LEU A 207 -25.94 20.37 -18.97
N LYS A 208 -26.73 19.70 -18.13
CA LYS A 208 -28.03 19.11 -18.53
C LYS A 208 -29.02 20.15 -19.01
N ASP A 209 -29.16 21.27 -18.31
CA ASP A 209 -30.08 22.33 -18.70
C ASP A 209 -29.65 22.96 -20.04
N ILE A 210 -28.35 23.22 -20.22
CA ILE A 210 -27.80 23.78 -21.47
C ILE A 210 -28.00 22.79 -22.64
N TYR A 211 -27.75 21.50 -22.43
CA TYR A 211 -28.00 20.47 -23.45
C TYR A 211 -29.49 20.38 -23.81
N ARG A 212 -30.41 20.53 -22.83
CA ARG A 212 -31.86 20.60 -23.09
C ARG A 212 -32.22 21.75 -24.02
N GLU A 213 -31.57 22.90 -23.80
CA GLU A 213 -31.73 24.11 -24.61
C GLU A 213 -31.03 24.03 -25.96
N LYS A 214 -30.24 22.97 -26.21
CA LYS A 214 -29.46 22.74 -27.44
C LYS A 214 -28.47 23.87 -27.72
N ASP A 215 -27.99 24.53 -26.67
CA ASP A 215 -27.07 25.66 -26.76
C ASP A 215 -25.60 25.18 -26.76
N ILE A 216 -25.17 24.70 -27.93
CA ILE A 216 -23.83 24.13 -28.12
C ILE A 216 -22.70 25.15 -27.88
N VAL A 217 -22.98 26.45 -28.04
CA VAL A 217 -22.00 27.52 -27.80
C VAL A 217 -21.79 27.71 -26.30
N MET A 218 -22.87 27.63 -25.52
CA MET A 218 -22.78 27.68 -24.06
C MET A 218 -22.14 26.41 -23.47
N LEU A 219 -22.29 25.23 -24.11
CA LEU A 219 -21.58 24.02 -23.70
C LEU A 219 -20.06 24.17 -23.85
N ASP A 220 -19.58 24.66 -24.99
CA ASP A 220 -18.15 24.96 -25.22
C ASP A 220 -17.64 26.00 -24.20
N SER A 221 -18.41 27.08 -24.01
CA SER A 221 -18.05 28.16 -23.09
C SER A 221 -17.95 27.68 -21.64
N LEU A 222 -18.88 26.84 -21.19
CA LEU A 222 -18.85 26.28 -19.84
C LEU A 222 -17.66 25.33 -19.66
N SER A 223 -17.36 24.48 -20.65
CA SER A 223 -16.18 23.59 -20.61
C SER A 223 -14.88 24.38 -20.46
N LYS A 224 -14.69 25.45 -21.26
CA LYS A 224 -13.52 26.35 -21.17
C LYS A 224 -13.39 27.06 -19.83
N LEU A 225 -14.52 27.37 -19.20
CA LEU A 225 -14.55 28.08 -17.92
C LEU A 225 -14.32 27.15 -16.73
N SER A 226 -14.79 25.90 -16.81
CA SER A 226 -14.75 24.94 -15.70
C SER A 226 -13.49 24.09 -15.63
N GLU A 227 -12.68 24.06 -16.68
CA GLU A 227 -11.49 23.22 -16.78
C GLU A 227 -10.22 24.03 -17.03
N LYS A 228 -9.05 23.52 -16.61
CA LYS A 228 -7.75 24.11 -16.96
C LYS A 228 -7.58 24.13 -18.50
N PRO A 229 -6.95 25.16 -19.10
CA PRO A 229 -6.77 25.27 -20.55
C PRO A 229 -6.13 24.03 -21.21
N GLU A 230 -5.15 23.41 -20.54
CA GLU A 230 -4.48 22.19 -21.00
C GLU A 230 -5.45 21.01 -21.08
N LYS A 231 -6.31 20.86 -20.07
CA LYS A 231 -7.33 19.81 -20.03
C LYS A 231 -8.36 20.03 -21.14
N HIS A 232 -8.88 21.24 -21.32
CA HIS A 232 -9.83 21.55 -22.39
C HIS A 232 -9.21 21.33 -23.78
N LYS A 233 -7.95 21.75 -23.98
CA LYS A 233 -7.22 21.52 -25.24
C LYS A 233 -7.17 20.04 -25.59
N VAL A 234 -6.82 19.20 -24.63
CA VAL A 234 -6.64 17.77 -24.86
C VAL A 234 -7.98 17.03 -24.96
N MET A 235 -8.97 17.37 -24.13
CA MET A 235 -10.26 16.69 -24.07
C MET A 235 -11.25 17.11 -25.15
N ILE A 236 -11.12 18.33 -25.70
CA ILE A 236 -12.02 18.88 -26.71
C ILE A 236 -11.26 19.22 -28.00
N VAL A 237 -10.29 20.14 -27.95
CA VAL A 237 -9.70 20.74 -29.16
C VAL A 237 -8.94 19.73 -30.01
N ASP A 238 -7.99 18.99 -29.44
CA ASP A 238 -7.15 18.05 -30.20
C ASP A 238 -8.00 16.89 -30.77
N ARG A 239 -9.01 16.44 -30.01
CA ARG A 239 -9.99 15.43 -30.44
C ARG A 239 -10.87 15.95 -31.58
N ASN A 240 -11.29 17.22 -31.55
CA ASN A 240 -12.07 17.81 -32.66
C ASN A 240 -11.33 17.76 -33.98
N TYR A 241 -10.02 18.03 -34.00
CA TYR A 241 -9.22 17.94 -35.22
C TYR A 241 -9.12 16.51 -35.77
N ASP A 242 -8.90 15.52 -34.88
CA ASP A 242 -8.88 14.10 -35.25
C ASP A 242 -10.25 13.66 -35.80
N MET A 243 -11.35 14.02 -35.12
CA MET A 243 -12.70 13.69 -35.55
C MET A 243 -13.09 14.34 -36.88
N VAL A 244 -12.77 15.62 -37.09
CA VAL A 244 -13.08 16.33 -38.35
C VAL A 244 -12.33 15.74 -39.53
N LYS A 245 -11.07 15.32 -39.33
CA LYS A 245 -10.30 14.59 -40.35
C LYS A 245 -10.99 13.28 -40.73
N SER A 246 -11.51 12.54 -39.74
CA SER A 246 -12.28 11.32 -39.97
C SER A 246 -13.60 11.58 -40.69
N ILE A 247 -14.36 12.61 -40.28
CA ILE A 247 -15.63 13.01 -40.92
C ILE A 247 -15.39 13.37 -42.39
N ASP A 248 -14.38 14.18 -42.69
CA ASP A 248 -13.99 14.58 -44.04
C ASP A 248 -13.74 13.34 -44.93
N SER A 249 -12.95 12.40 -44.44
CA SER A 249 -12.66 11.14 -45.15
C SER A 249 -13.90 10.27 -45.36
N LEU A 250 -14.71 10.08 -44.32
CA LEU A 250 -15.85 9.17 -44.34
C LEU A 250 -17.03 9.70 -45.16
N ALA A 251 -17.30 11.01 -45.11
CA ALA A 251 -18.38 11.64 -45.87
C ALA A 251 -18.18 11.52 -47.40
N HIS A 252 -16.93 11.41 -47.87
CA HIS A 252 -16.62 11.18 -49.28
C HIS A 252 -16.87 9.71 -49.72
N GLN A 253 -16.93 8.76 -48.79
CA GLN A 253 -17.18 7.34 -49.08
C GLN A 253 -18.68 7.02 -49.22
N GLY A 254 -19.56 7.79 -48.58
CA GLY A 254 -21.01 7.59 -48.59
C GLY A 254 -21.72 8.59 -47.67
N SER A 255 -23.04 8.44 -47.53
CA SER A 255 -23.81 9.22 -46.55
C SER A 255 -23.38 8.82 -45.13
N LEU A 256 -22.83 9.77 -44.38
CA LEU A 256 -22.35 9.58 -43.01
C LEU A 256 -23.33 10.18 -42.00
N PHE A 257 -23.62 9.46 -40.92
CA PHE A 257 -24.26 10.00 -39.72
C PHE A 257 -23.27 9.92 -38.55
N SER A 258 -22.75 11.06 -38.10
CA SER A 258 -21.74 11.15 -37.04
C SER A 258 -22.32 11.63 -35.72
N ALA A 259 -22.13 10.85 -34.66
CA ALA A 259 -22.42 11.21 -33.28
C ALA A 259 -21.14 11.66 -32.57
N VAL A 260 -21.15 12.88 -32.04
CA VAL A 260 -20.09 13.46 -31.21
C VAL A 260 -20.74 14.13 -30.00
N GLY A 261 -20.07 14.18 -28.86
CA GLY A 261 -20.56 14.88 -27.68
C GLY A 261 -20.87 16.34 -28.00
N ALA A 262 -21.99 16.86 -27.52
CA ALA A 262 -22.47 18.18 -27.92
C ALA A 262 -21.52 19.33 -27.56
N ALA A 263 -20.65 19.13 -26.56
CA ALA A 263 -19.58 20.07 -26.22
C ALA A 263 -18.53 20.24 -27.35
N HIS A 264 -18.38 19.25 -28.23
CA HIS A 264 -17.44 19.28 -29.36
C HIS A 264 -17.95 20.11 -30.55
N LEU A 265 -19.24 20.44 -30.61
CA LEU A 265 -19.83 21.07 -31.80
C LEU A 265 -19.55 22.58 -31.91
N GLY A 266 -19.68 23.29 -30.79
CA GLY A 266 -19.61 24.75 -30.72
C GLY A 266 -18.18 25.31 -30.60
N GLY A 267 -18.04 26.62 -30.80
CA GLY A 267 -16.76 27.32 -30.67
C GLY A 267 -15.96 27.41 -31.98
N LYS A 268 -14.84 28.16 -31.95
CA LYS A 268 -13.97 28.38 -33.12
C LYS A 268 -13.22 27.11 -33.51
N GLU A 269 -12.88 26.30 -32.51
CA GLU A 269 -12.23 25.00 -32.63
C GLU A 269 -13.24 23.84 -32.59
N GLY A 270 -14.54 24.14 -32.64
CA GLY A 270 -15.62 23.16 -32.68
C GLY A 270 -15.72 22.45 -34.04
N VAL A 271 -16.25 21.22 -34.03
CA VAL A 271 -16.42 20.37 -35.22
C VAL A 271 -17.15 21.10 -36.35
N LEU A 272 -18.20 21.87 -36.03
CA LEU A 272 -18.98 22.61 -37.05
C LEU A 272 -18.12 23.66 -37.75
N GLN A 273 -17.40 24.47 -36.98
CA GLN A 273 -16.56 25.53 -37.54
C GLN A 273 -15.38 24.95 -38.33
N LEU A 274 -14.77 23.87 -37.85
CA LEU A 274 -13.66 23.20 -38.54
C LEU A 274 -14.10 22.59 -39.89
N LEU A 275 -15.32 22.06 -39.99
CA LEU A 275 -15.89 21.59 -41.26
C LEU A 275 -16.18 22.76 -42.23
N ILE A 276 -16.72 23.88 -41.74
CA ILE A 276 -16.90 25.09 -42.55
C ILE A 276 -15.56 25.57 -43.11
N ASN A 277 -14.52 25.60 -42.27
CA ASN A 277 -13.16 25.99 -42.67
C ASN A 277 -12.55 25.05 -43.73
N LYS A 278 -13.00 23.79 -43.77
CA LYS A 278 -12.64 22.80 -44.80
C LYS A 278 -13.44 22.94 -46.11
N GLY A 279 -14.39 23.87 -46.19
CA GLY A 279 -15.17 24.13 -47.41
C GLY A 279 -16.53 23.43 -47.47
N TYR A 280 -17.01 22.85 -46.36
CA TYR A 280 -18.34 22.27 -46.27
C TYR A 280 -19.41 23.33 -46.00
N THR A 281 -20.61 23.10 -46.53
CA THR A 281 -21.82 23.85 -46.19
C THR A 281 -22.57 23.11 -45.10
N LEU A 282 -22.74 23.76 -43.94
CA LEU A 282 -23.51 23.21 -42.81
C LEU A 282 -24.89 23.85 -42.71
N THR A 283 -25.94 23.03 -42.65
CA THR A 283 -27.33 23.49 -42.52
C THR A 283 -27.96 22.94 -41.23
N PRO A 284 -28.50 23.78 -40.34
CA PRO A 284 -29.16 23.31 -39.13
C PRO A 284 -30.43 22.55 -39.49
N ILE A 285 -30.64 21.37 -38.89
CA ILE A 285 -31.87 20.61 -39.03
C ILE A 285 -32.71 20.83 -37.78
N ILE A 286 -33.89 21.41 -37.98
CA ILE A 286 -34.89 21.63 -36.93
C ILE A 286 -36.07 20.72 -37.24
N GLY A 287 -36.30 19.73 -36.39
CA GLY A 287 -37.39 18.76 -36.50
C GLY A 287 -38.33 18.81 -35.30
N THR A 288 -39.53 18.28 -35.47
CA THR A 288 -40.45 17.98 -34.37
C THR A 288 -40.40 16.48 -34.05
N LEU A 289 -40.65 16.13 -32.78
CA LEU A 289 -40.93 14.76 -32.38
C LEU A 289 -42.43 14.52 -32.60
N THR A 290 -42.78 13.56 -33.46
CA THR A 290 -44.16 13.14 -33.67
C THR A 290 -44.34 11.66 -33.32
N LYS A 291 -45.57 11.15 -33.43
CA LYS A 291 -45.85 9.71 -33.32
C LYS A 291 -45.03 8.85 -34.28
N LYS A 292 -44.56 9.43 -35.40
CA LYS A 292 -43.67 8.73 -36.33
C LYS A 292 -42.34 8.41 -35.67
N GLY A 293 -41.65 9.40 -35.10
CA GLY A 293 -40.39 9.19 -34.37
C GLY A 293 -40.54 8.22 -33.20
N GLU A 294 -41.64 8.28 -32.44
CA GLU A 294 -41.95 7.30 -31.39
C GLU A 294 -42.08 5.87 -31.94
N THR A 295 -42.71 5.72 -33.11
CA THR A 295 -42.88 4.42 -33.79
C THR A 295 -41.56 3.91 -34.34
N ASP A 296 -40.75 4.78 -34.96
CA ASP A 296 -39.43 4.44 -35.50
C ASP A 296 -38.50 3.99 -34.36
N LYS A 297 -38.46 4.72 -33.24
CA LYS A 297 -37.73 4.32 -32.02
C LYS A 297 -38.13 2.92 -31.58
N LYS A 298 -39.43 2.71 -31.35
CA LYS A 298 -39.97 1.43 -30.89
C LYS A 298 -39.63 0.28 -31.84
N THR A 299 -39.71 0.52 -33.15
CA THR A 299 -39.36 -0.46 -34.18
C THR A 299 -37.88 -0.85 -34.12
N ILE A 300 -36.99 0.13 -33.94
CA ILE A 300 -35.54 -0.11 -33.79
C ILE A 300 -35.24 -0.90 -32.51
N GLU A 301 -35.92 -0.57 -31.40
CA GLU A 301 -35.73 -1.23 -30.11
C GLU A 301 -36.23 -2.68 -30.12
N GLU A 302 -37.39 -2.95 -30.72
CA GLU A 302 -38.00 -4.28 -30.81
C GLU A 302 -37.38 -5.16 -31.91
N PHE A 303 -36.59 -4.58 -32.81
CA PHE A 303 -35.87 -5.34 -33.84
C PHE A 303 -34.56 -5.94 -33.28
N PHE A 304 -34.53 -7.26 -33.17
CA PHE A 304 -33.34 -8.02 -32.77
C PHE A 304 -32.90 -8.96 -33.90
N PRO A 305 -31.88 -8.65 -34.71
CA PRO A 305 -31.28 -9.62 -35.62
C PRO A 305 -30.70 -10.83 -34.87
N ASN A 306 -30.52 -11.94 -35.58
CA ASN A 306 -29.93 -13.16 -35.02
C ASN A 306 -28.54 -12.87 -34.41
N PRO A 307 -28.29 -13.26 -33.16
CA PRO A 307 -27.00 -13.02 -32.52
C PRO A 307 -25.90 -13.86 -33.16
N LYS A 308 -24.73 -13.27 -33.32
CA LYS A 308 -23.53 -13.99 -33.77
C LYS A 308 -22.91 -14.69 -32.57
N THR A 309 -22.85 -16.02 -32.63
CA THR A 309 -22.28 -16.84 -31.56
C THR A 309 -21.21 -17.78 -32.09
N LYS A 310 -20.17 -18.00 -31.29
CA LYS A 310 -19.14 -19.01 -31.53
C LYS A 310 -19.16 -20.01 -30.38
N THR A 311 -19.14 -21.31 -30.68
CA THR A 311 -19.01 -22.33 -29.64
C THR A 311 -17.61 -22.26 -29.02
N GLN A 312 -17.55 -22.35 -27.71
CA GLN A 312 -16.31 -22.35 -26.94
C GLN A 312 -16.35 -23.44 -25.88
N THR A 313 -15.18 -23.87 -25.45
CA THR A 313 -14.98 -24.80 -24.33
C THR A 313 -13.98 -24.19 -23.36
N THR A 314 -14.23 -24.31 -22.06
CA THR A 314 -13.30 -23.84 -21.02
C THR A 314 -11.96 -24.57 -21.10
N ALA A 315 -10.89 -23.97 -20.58
CA ALA A 315 -9.53 -24.54 -20.65
C ALA A 315 -9.44 -25.96 -20.02
N ASP A 316 -10.23 -26.20 -18.97
CA ASP A 316 -10.36 -27.48 -18.28
C ASP A 316 -11.32 -28.47 -18.96
N LYS A 317 -11.97 -28.04 -20.05
CA LYS A 317 -13.01 -28.78 -20.78
C LYS A 317 -14.23 -29.14 -19.93
N MET A 318 -14.42 -28.52 -18.77
CA MET A 318 -15.58 -28.76 -17.90
C MET A 318 -16.88 -28.26 -18.54
N ILE A 319 -16.81 -27.14 -19.26
CA ILE A 319 -17.98 -26.42 -19.77
C ILE A 319 -17.82 -26.20 -21.28
N GLN A 320 -18.84 -26.58 -22.04
CA GLN A 320 -19.06 -26.10 -23.41
C GLN A 320 -20.14 -25.02 -23.40
N THR A 321 -19.87 -23.86 -24.00
CA THR A 321 -20.78 -22.71 -24.07
C THR A 321 -20.67 -21.98 -25.42
N VAL A 322 -21.27 -20.79 -25.52
CA VAL A 322 -21.07 -19.86 -26.63
C VAL A 322 -20.49 -18.53 -26.14
N ASP A 323 -19.73 -17.90 -27.02
CA ASP A 323 -19.31 -16.49 -26.92
C ASP A 323 -19.99 -15.65 -28.00
N PHE A 324 -20.32 -14.40 -27.63
CA PHE A 324 -20.65 -13.31 -28.56
C PHE A 324 -19.38 -12.61 -29.05
N ASP A 325 -19.54 -11.46 -29.72
CA ASP A 325 -18.45 -10.73 -30.38
C ASP A 325 -17.43 -10.13 -29.39
N LEU A 326 -17.85 -9.80 -28.17
CA LEU A 326 -16.98 -9.27 -27.11
C LEU A 326 -17.08 -10.14 -25.85
N ASP A 327 -15.95 -10.50 -25.26
CA ASP A 327 -15.90 -11.23 -24.00
C ASP A 327 -14.91 -10.60 -23.01
N PHE A 328 -15.13 -10.88 -21.73
CA PHE A 328 -14.23 -10.51 -20.64
C PHE A 328 -14.23 -11.62 -19.60
N SER A 329 -13.16 -11.71 -18.83
CA SER A 329 -13.07 -12.68 -17.73
C SER A 329 -12.26 -12.08 -16.59
N PHE A 330 -12.74 -12.26 -15.36
CA PHE A 330 -12.04 -11.89 -14.14
C PHE A 330 -12.22 -13.00 -13.11
N ASP A 331 -11.11 -13.55 -12.62
CA ASP A 331 -11.10 -14.68 -11.70
C ASP A 331 -12.04 -15.82 -12.18
N LYS A 332 -13.14 -16.06 -11.46
CA LYS A 332 -14.10 -17.14 -11.73
C LYS A 332 -15.34 -16.69 -12.52
N ILE A 333 -15.29 -15.48 -13.08
CA ILE A 333 -16.42 -14.86 -13.78
C ILE A 333 -16.03 -14.61 -15.22
N LYS A 334 -16.90 -15.02 -16.14
CA LYS A 334 -16.81 -14.72 -17.55
C LYS A 334 -18.10 -14.07 -17.99
N GLY A 335 -18.00 -12.97 -18.74
CA GLY A 335 -19.15 -12.39 -19.42
C GLY A 335 -18.85 -12.23 -20.90
N THR A 336 -19.88 -12.37 -21.71
CA THR A 336 -19.82 -12.10 -23.15
C THR A 336 -21.04 -11.28 -23.58
N LEU A 337 -20.80 -10.35 -24.50
CA LEU A 337 -21.68 -9.26 -24.85
C LEU A 337 -22.02 -9.30 -26.34
N ASP A 338 -23.31 -9.38 -26.65
CA ASP A 338 -23.83 -9.05 -27.98
C ASP A 338 -24.02 -7.53 -28.07
N LEU A 339 -22.97 -6.84 -28.52
CA LEU A 339 -22.98 -5.39 -28.69
C LEU A 339 -24.08 -4.92 -29.66
N THR A 340 -24.52 -5.75 -30.62
CA THR A 340 -25.54 -5.37 -31.61
C THR A 340 -26.93 -5.30 -30.97
N ASN A 341 -27.25 -6.26 -30.11
CA ASN A 341 -28.58 -6.39 -29.52
C ASN A 341 -28.67 -5.94 -28.06
N GLY A 342 -27.55 -5.66 -27.39
CA GLY A 342 -27.49 -5.39 -25.96
C GLY A 342 -27.72 -6.66 -25.12
N GLY A 343 -27.34 -7.81 -25.65
CA GLY A 343 -27.45 -9.11 -25.00
C GLY A 343 -26.23 -9.42 -24.14
N VAL A 344 -26.44 -10.11 -23.01
CA VAL A 344 -25.36 -10.51 -22.10
C VAL A 344 -25.53 -11.96 -21.70
N LEU A 345 -24.48 -12.75 -21.84
CA LEU A 345 -24.36 -14.07 -21.22
C LEU A 345 -23.23 -14.02 -20.18
N SER A 346 -23.60 -14.17 -18.91
CA SER A 346 -22.65 -14.28 -17.80
C SER A 346 -22.52 -15.73 -17.37
N MET A 347 -21.30 -16.15 -17.04
CA MET A 347 -20.96 -17.42 -16.41
C MET A 347 -20.19 -17.14 -15.12
N VAL A 348 -20.65 -17.69 -14.00
CA VAL A 348 -20.00 -17.57 -12.69
C VAL A 348 -19.69 -18.95 -12.17
N ARG A 349 -18.45 -19.19 -11.74
CA ARG A 349 -17.99 -20.44 -11.14
C ARG A 349 -17.67 -20.21 -9.66
N VAL A 350 -18.14 -21.07 -8.78
CA VAL A 350 -17.84 -20.99 -7.34
C VAL A 350 -17.34 -22.36 -6.90
N PRO A 351 -16.05 -22.50 -6.54
CA PRO A 351 -15.55 -23.75 -5.99
C PRO A 351 -16.23 -24.04 -4.66
N ILE A 352 -16.68 -25.28 -4.50
CA ILE A 352 -17.41 -25.69 -3.29
C ILE A 352 -16.44 -26.12 -2.19
N HIS A 353 -15.33 -26.74 -2.60
CA HIS A 353 -14.42 -27.47 -1.72
C HIS A 353 -15.16 -28.44 -0.79
N ASN A 354 -16.11 -29.21 -1.32
CA ASN A 354 -16.91 -30.20 -0.56
C ASN A 354 -16.02 -31.13 0.27
N TYR A 355 -14.89 -31.54 -0.30
CA TYR A 355 -13.93 -32.43 0.34
C TYR A 355 -13.12 -31.75 1.46
N MET A 356 -13.35 -30.46 1.72
CA MET A 356 -12.86 -29.69 2.87
C MET A 356 -13.97 -29.46 3.93
N GLN A 357 -15.22 -29.86 3.69
CA GLN A 357 -16.32 -29.84 4.67
C GLN A 357 -16.41 -31.15 5.46
N LYS A 358 -17.09 -31.16 6.61
CA LYS A 358 -17.42 -32.42 7.30
C LYS A 358 -18.31 -33.27 6.39
N LYS A 359 -18.17 -34.59 6.38
CA LYS A 359 -18.87 -35.49 5.44
C LYS A 359 -20.40 -35.32 5.41
N ASN A 360 -20.98 -34.88 6.53
CA ASN A 360 -22.43 -34.69 6.68
C ASN A 360 -22.89 -33.26 6.33
N GLU A 361 -21.94 -32.37 6.06
CA GLU A 361 -22.14 -30.94 5.79
C GLU A 361 -21.86 -30.57 4.33
N TYR A 362 -21.63 -31.57 3.46
CA TYR A 362 -21.45 -31.36 2.03
C TYR A 362 -22.55 -30.46 1.46
N PHE A 363 -22.18 -29.64 0.48
CA PHE A 363 -23.06 -28.64 -0.09
C PHE A 363 -24.38 -29.26 -0.58
N ASN A 364 -25.48 -28.79 0.01
CA ASN A 364 -26.82 -29.19 -0.36
C ASN A 364 -27.33 -28.29 -1.51
N HIS A 365 -27.57 -28.88 -2.68
CA HIS A 365 -28.09 -28.14 -3.84
C HIS A 365 -29.41 -27.39 -3.55
N LYS A 366 -30.24 -27.87 -2.62
CA LYS A 366 -31.49 -27.19 -2.21
C LYS A 366 -31.27 -25.84 -1.54
N SER A 367 -30.05 -25.57 -1.07
CA SER A 367 -29.68 -24.23 -0.60
C SER A 367 -29.80 -23.19 -1.72
N ILE A 368 -29.49 -23.55 -2.97
CA ILE A 368 -29.70 -22.67 -4.13
C ILE A 368 -31.18 -22.37 -4.32
N ASP A 369 -32.04 -23.40 -4.23
CA ASP A 369 -33.50 -23.23 -4.41
C ASP A 369 -34.09 -22.18 -3.47
N SER A 370 -33.60 -22.15 -2.23
CA SER A 370 -34.03 -21.16 -1.22
C SER A 370 -33.59 -19.74 -1.57
N LEU A 371 -32.42 -19.59 -2.20
CA LEU A 371 -31.86 -18.31 -2.63
C LEU A 371 -32.51 -17.77 -3.91
N LEU A 372 -33.08 -18.64 -4.76
CA LEU A 372 -33.74 -18.21 -5.99
C LEU A 372 -34.85 -17.18 -5.75
N TYR A 373 -35.63 -17.35 -4.68
CA TYR A 373 -36.69 -16.39 -4.35
C TYR A 373 -36.14 -15.03 -3.91
N GLU A 374 -35.01 -15.03 -3.20
CA GLU A 374 -34.38 -13.82 -2.65
C GLU A 374 -33.61 -13.03 -3.71
N PHE A 375 -32.92 -13.72 -4.63
CA PHE A 375 -31.91 -13.12 -5.50
C PHE A 375 -32.25 -13.09 -7.00
N ILE A 376 -33.31 -13.77 -7.47
CA ILE A 376 -33.73 -13.65 -8.88
C ILE A 376 -34.54 -12.35 -9.07
N PRO A 377 -34.14 -11.46 -10.01
CA PRO A 377 -34.81 -10.18 -10.20
C PRO A 377 -36.25 -10.30 -10.72
N GLY A 378 -37.20 -9.60 -10.08
CA GLY A 378 -38.57 -9.47 -10.59
C GLY A 378 -39.43 -10.72 -10.39
N GLU A 379 -40.20 -11.10 -11.41
CA GLU A 379 -41.14 -12.22 -11.37
C GLU A 379 -40.53 -13.48 -11.98
N ILE A 380 -40.47 -14.57 -11.21
CA ILE A 380 -40.09 -15.89 -11.71
C ILE A 380 -41.27 -16.48 -12.51
N LEU A 381 -41.04 -16.74 -13.79
CA LEU A 381 -42.04 -17.27 -14.73
C LEU A 381 -42.01 -18.81 -14.76
N GLU A 382 -40.83 -19.39 -14.63
CA GLU A 382 -40.62 -20.84 -14.70
C GLU A 382 -39.42 -21.24 -13.82
N LYS A 383 -39.55 -22.36 -13.10
CA LYS A 383 -38.47 -22.99 -12.33
C LYS A 383 -38.54 -24.51 -12.52
N LYS A 384 -37.44 -25.13 -12.96
CA LYS A 384 -37.33 -26.58 -13.18
C LYS A 384 -36.03 -27.11 -12.57
N GLU A 385 -36.11 -28.24 -11.86
CA GLU A 385 -34.90 -28.98 -11.47
C GLU A 385 -34.35 -29.73 -12.69
N ILE A 386 -33.03 -29.71 -12.86
CA ILE A 386 -32.31 -30.42 -13.92
C ILE A 386 -31.28 -31.36 -13.29
N LYS A 387 -31.07 -32.53 -13.89
CA LYS A 387 -30.13 -33.53 -13.38
C LYS A 387 -29.43 -34.25 -14.54
N GLY A 388 -28.12 -34.38 -14.42
CA GLY A 388 -27.27 -35.24 -15.25
C GLY A 388 -26.48 -36.21 -14.39
N ASP A 389 -25.57 -36.97 -15.00
CA ASP A 389 -24.73 -37.93 -14.27
C ASP A 389 -23.72 -37.24 -13.36
N SER A 390 -23.20 -36.08 -13.78
CA SER A 390 -22.17 -35.29 -13.08
C SER A 390 -22.69 -34.05 -12.35
N TYR A 391 -23.98 -33.73 -12.44
CA TYR A 391 -24.54 -32.52 -11.84
C TYR A 391 -26.02 -32.65 -11.43
N ILE A 392 -26.41 -31.78 -10.50
CA ILE A 392 -27.80 -31.44 -10.19
C ILE A 392 -27.96 -29.92 -10.23
N GLY A 393 -29.12 -29.38 -10.61
CA GLY A 393 -29.24 -27.96 -10.88
C GLY A 393 -30.65 -27.44 -11.02
N TYR A 394 -30.75 -26.16 -11.37
CA TYR A 394 -32.02 -25.46 -11.58
C TYR A 394 -31.99 -24.65 -12.87
N ASP A 395 -33.08 -24.70 -13.63
CA ASP A 395 -33.35 -23.88 -14.81
C ASP A 395 -34.48 -22.90 -14.47
N VAL A 396 -34.23 -21.59 -14.59
CA VAL A 396 -35.11 -20.55 -14.06
C VAL A 396 -35.27 -19.44 -15.09
N LYS A 397 -36.51 -19.13 -15.45
CA LYS A 397 -36.84 -18.00 -16.33
C LYS A 397 -37.59 -16.95 -15.55
N ASN A 398 -37.22 -15.69 -15.72
CA ASN A 398 -37.83 -14.58 -15.02
C ASN A 398 -37.99 -13.35 -15.90
N LYS A 399 -38.82 -12.42 -15.43
CA LYS A 399 -39.00 -11.09 -16.00
C LYS A 399 -38.71 -10.05 -14.93
N SER A 400 -37.70 -9.24 -15.14
CA SER A 400 -37.32 -8.15 -14.24
C SER A 400 -38.43 -7.09 -14.13
N LYS A 401 -38.38 -6.25 -13.08
CA LYS A 401 -39.31 -5.11 -12.92
C LYS A 401 -39.24 -4.11 -14.08
N ALA A 402 -38.07 -3.97 -14.70
CA ALA A 402 -37.86 -3.15 -15.90
C ALA A 402 -38.44 -3.79 -17.18
N GLY A 403 -39.02 -4.99 -17.10
CA GLY A 403 -39.66 -5.67 -18.22
C GLY A 403 -38.73 -6.54 -19.07
N ASN A 404 -37.44 -6.63 -18.73
CA ASN A 404 -36.45 -7.46 -19.42
C ASN A 404 -36.58 -8.93 -19.02
N TYR A 405 -36.60 -9.83 -20.01
CA TYR A 405 -36.58 -11.27 -19.79
C TYR A 405 -35.15 -11.76 -19.51
N GLN A 406 -35.04 -12.77 -18.65
CA GLN A 406 -33.78 -13.39 -18.27
C GLN A 406 -33.96 -14.90 -18.13
N HIS A 407 -32.89 -15.65 -18.39
CA HIS A 407 -32.84 -17.11 -18.22
C HIS A 407 -31.57 -17.47 -17.44
N TYR A 408 -31.75 -18.03 -16.25
CA TYR A 408 -30.69 -18.54 -15.40
C TYR A 408 -30.64 -20.07 -15.48
N ARG A 409 -29.41 -20.63 -15.45
CA ARG A 409 -29.21 -22.06 -15.23
C ARG A 409 -28.06 -22.29 -14.27
N PHE A 410 -28.32 -23.07 -13.23
CA PHE A 410 -27.37 -23.42 -12.17
C PHE A 410 -27.02 -24.89 -12.27
N TYR A 411 -25.74 -25.22 -12.14
CA TYR A 411 -25.21 -26.59 -12.10
C TYR A 411 -24.37 -26.74 -10.84
N VAL A 412 -24.66 -27.76 -10.03
CA VAL A 412 -23.88 -28.16 -8.85
C VAL A 412 -23.17 -29.47 -9.19
N THR A 413 -21.85 -29.42 -9.26
CA THR A 413 -20.96 -30.57 -9.49
C THR A 413 -20.26 -30.95 -8.17
N PRO A 414 -19.49 -32.05 -8.11
CA PRO A 414 -18.69 -32.36 -6.93
C PRO A 414 -17.62 -31.31 -6.58
N LEU A 415 -17.15 -30.52 -7.56
CA LEU A 415 -16.04 -29.57 -7.41
C LEU A 415 -16.54 -28.12 -7.26
N GLU A 416 -17.56 -27.73 -8.04
CA GLU A 416 -17.99 -26.34 -8.15
C GLU A 416 -19.49 -26.18 -8.45
N ILE A 417 -19.99 -24.97 -8.20
CA ILE A 417 -21.28 -24.47 -8.68
C ILE A 417 -21.03 -23.56 -9.87
N VAL A 418 -21.75 -23.77 -10.96
CA VAL A 418 -21.69 -22.94 -12.16
C VAL A 418 -23.07 -22.31 -12.38
N SER A 419 -23.15 -20.99 -12.47
CA SER A 419 -24.35 -20.31 -12.94
C SER A 419 -24.13 -19.70 -14.32
N PHE A 420 -25.17 -19.74 -15.13
CA PHE A 420 -25.31 -18.99 -16.37
C PHE A 420 -26.48 -18.03 -16.22
N CYS A 421 -26.31 -16.79 -16.64
CA CYS A 421 -27.39 -15.80 -16.75
C CYS A 421 -27.36 -15.22 -18.16
N PHE A 422 -28.39 -15.51 -18.95
CA PHE A 422 -28.63 -14.86 -20.22
C PHE A 422 -29.69 -13.78 -20.09
N SER A 423 -29.37 -12.57 -20.53
CA SER A 423 -30.24 -11.40 -20.39
C SER A 423 -30.11 -10.46 -21.58
N GLY A 424 -31.07 -9.55 -21.72
CA GLY A 424 -31.00 -8.42 -22.65
C GLY A 424 -32.29 -7.61 -22.60
N SER A 425 -32.33 -6.49 -23.32
CA SER A 425 -33.47 -5.58 -23.30
C SER A 425 -34.75 -6.23 -23.84
N GLY A 426 -35.88 -5.96 -23.18
CA GLY A 426 -37.20 -6.43 -23.59
C GLY A 426 -37.25 -7.96 -23.77
N THR A 427 -37.72 -8.40 -24.94
CA THR A 427 -37.93 -9.82 -25.28
C THR A 427 -36.70 -10.52 -25.86
N TYR A 428 -35.55 -9.86 -25.97
CA TYR A 428 -34.35 -10.41 -26.60
C TYR A 428 -33.96 -11.79 -26.04
N ALA A 429 -33.81 -11.90 -24.72
CA ALA A 429 -33.41 -13.17 -24.10
C ALA A 429 -34.43 -14.27 -24.36
N LYS A 430 -35.73 -13.96 -24.25
CA LYS A 430 -36.83 -14.89 -24.54
C LYS A 430 -36.81 -15.41 -25.99
N GLN A 431 -36.38 -14.57 -26.94
CA GLN A 431 -36.33 -14.95 -28.35
C GLN A 431 -35.16 -15.90 -28.66
N TYR A 432 -34.03 -15.75 -27.98
CA TYR A 432 -32.78 -16.44 -28.32
C TYR A 432 -32.29 -17.46 -27.29
N GLU A 433 -32.91 -17.56 -26.11
CA GLU A 433 -32.50 -18.44 -25.02
C GLU A 433 -32.26 -19.89 -25.48
N GLN A 434 -33.16 -20.45 -26.30
CA GLN A 434 -33.05 -21.83 -26.76
C GLN A 434 -31.74 -22.08 -27.53
N SER A 435 -31.37 -21.17 -28.44
CA SER A 435 -30.15 -21.29 -29.26
C SER A 435 -28.84 -21.22 -28.46
N ILE A 436 -28.90 -20.64 -27.26
CA ILE A 436 -27.80 -20.50 -26.32
C ILE A 436 -27.75 -21.73 -25.40
N PHE A 437 -28.85 -22.03 -24.71
CA PHE A 437 -28.90 -23.06 -23.67
C PHE A 437 -28.90 -24.50 -24.19
N GLU A 438 -29.21 -24.75 -25.46
CA GLU A 438 -29.03 -26.07 -26.10
C GLU A 438 -27.55 -26.42 -26.33
N LYS A 439 -26.68 -25.40 -26.41
CA LYS A 439 -25.24 -25.58 -26.62
C LYS A 439 -24.46 -25.68 -25.30
N LEU A 440 -25.09 -25.37 -24.17
CA LEU A 440 -24.48 -25.50 -22.84
C LEU A 440 -24.37 -26.98 -22.46
N LYS A 441 -23.14 -27.45 -22.21
CA LYS A 441 -22.89 -28.81 -21.70
C LYS A 441 -21.89 -28.79 -20.57
N ILE A 442 -22.16 -29.61 -19.55
CA ILE A 442 -21.23 -29.93 -18.47
C ILE A 442 -20.60 -31.29 -18.79
N LYS A 443 -19.30 -31.44 -18.51
CA LYS A 443 -18.56 -32.68 -18.71
C LYS A 443 -19.19 -33.82 -17.90
N ASP A 444 -19.28 -35.01 -18.49
CA ASP A 444 -19.72 -36.23 -17.77
C ASP A 444 -18.56 -36.92 -17.07
N PHE A 445 -18.88 -37.82 -16.13
CA PHE A 445 -17.86 -38.65 -15.48
C PHE A 445 -17.25 -39.66 -16.45
N LYS A 446 -15.92 -39.80 -16.39
CA LYS A 446 -15.18 -40.86 -17.07
C LYS A 446 -14.08 -41.38 -16.16
N ASN A 447 -13.73 -42.65 -16.36
CA ASN A 447 -12.64 -43.30 -15.66
C ASN A 447 -11.34 -43.17 -16.45
N SER A 448 -10.80 -41.96 -16.52
CA SER A 448 -9.52 -41.71 -17.18
C SER A 448 -8.72 -40.65 -16.42
N TRP A 449 -7.41 -40.67 -16.59
CA TRP A 449 -6.52 -39.64 -16.05
C TRP A 449 -5.90 -38.89 -17.22
N GLU A 450 -5.90 -37.56 -17.17
CA GLU A 450 -5.32 -36.70 -18.19
C GLU A 450 -4.11 -35.96 -17.63
N ARG A 451 -3.11 -35.72 -18.49
CA ARG A 451 -2.01 -34.82 -18.17
C ARG A 451 -2.46 -33.40 -18.44
N ILE A 452 -2.47 -32.57 -17.41
CA ILE A 452 -2.84 -31.17 -17.45
C ILE A 452 -1.63 -30.28 -17.16
N TYR A 453 -1.65 -29.06 -17.68
CA TYR A 453 -0.61 -28.06 -17.50
C TYR A 453 -1.20 -26.65 -17.73
N PRO A 454 -0.61 -25.61 -17.13
CA PRO A 454 -1.06 -24.24 -17.35
C PRO A 454 -0.77 -23.77 -18.78
N LEU A 455 -1.61 -22.87 -19.31
CA LEU A 455 -1.44 -22.27 -20.65
C LEU A 455 -0.10 -21.53 -20.78
N LYS A 456 0.41 -21.00 -19.65
CA LYS A 456 1.66 -20.25 -19.59
C LYS A 456 2.90 -21.13 -19.36
N GLY A 457 2.76 -22.45 -19.27
CA GLY A 457 3.85 -23.34 -18.85
C GLY A 457 4.01 -23.41 -17.32
N GLY A 458 5.22 -23.67 -16.82
CA GLY A 458 5.51 -23.82 -15.40
C GLY A 458 5.56 -25.27 -14.94
N PHE A 459 4.46 -26.03 -15.05
CA PHE A 459 4.45 -27.45 -14.66
C PHE A 459 3.50 -28.30 -15.50
N SER A 460 3.62 -29.63 -15.38
CA SER A 460 2.62 -30.60 -15.84
C SER A 460 2.37 -31.67 -14.78
N ILE A 461 1.13 -32.14 -14.68
CA ILE A 461 0.71 -33.13 -13.70
C ILE A 461 -0.37 -34.06 -14.27
N LEU A 462 -0.45 -35.29 -13.78
CA LEU A 462 -1.46 -36.27 -14.16
C LEU A 462 -2.58 -36.30 -13.11
N MET A 463 -3.83 -36.04 -13.49
CA MET A 463 -5.00 -35.99 -12.59
C MET A 463 -6.19 -36.74 -13.19
N PRO A 464 -7.20 -37.15 -12.40
CA PRO A 464 -8.49 -37.60 -12.93
C PRO A 464 -9.07 -36.62 -13.96
N GLU A 465 -9.70 -37.13 -15.02
CA GLU A 465 -10.20 -36.32 -16.14
C GLU A 465 -11.27 -35.31 -15.69
N PHE A 466 -12.06 -35.61 -14.67
CA PHE A 466 -13.05 -34.68 -14.12
C PHE A 466 -12.35 -33.63 -13.24
N ALA A 467 -11.77 -32.63 -13.90
CA ALA A 467 -10.96 -31.58 -13.28
C ALA A 467 -11.44 -30.19 -13.67
N VAL A 468 -11.25 -29.23 -12.76
CA VAL A 468 -11.48 -27.80 -12.95
C VAL A 468 -10.19 -27.03 -12.76
N GLN A 469 -10.10 -25.87 -13.40
CA GLN A 469 -8.94 -25.01 -13.33
C GLN A 469 -9.36 -23.56 -13.07
N TYR A 470 -8.67 -22.90 -12.15
CA TYR A 470 -8.84 -21.49 -11.82
C TYR A 470 -7.54 -20.73 -12.09
N GLY A 471 -7.64 -19.47 -12.49
CA GLY A 471 -6.50 -18.62 -12.82
C GLY A 471 -5.71 -19.00 -14.09
N ASN A 472 -6.06 -20.09 -14.77
CA ASN A 472 -5.37 -20.52 -15.99
C ASN A 472 -5.83 -19.72 -17.23
N ASN A 473 -5.35 -18.48 -17.35
CA ASN A 473 -5.73 -17.53 -18.38
C ASN A 473 -4.47 -16.90 -19.02
N GLU A 474 -4.38 -16.90 -20.35
CA GLU A 474 -3.29 -16.21 -21.09
C GLU A 474 -3.32 -14.69 -20.95
N LYS A 475 -4.49 -14.14 -20.59
CA LYS A 475 -4.67 -12.69 -20.48
C LYS A 475 -4.15 -12.14 -19.15
N SER A 476 -4.37 -12.82 -18.02
CA SER A 476 -4.17 -12.32 -16.65
C SER A 476 -2.87 -12.79 -15.98
N ILE A 477 -2.37 -12.07 -14.97
CA ILE A 477 -1.19 -12.41 -14.14
C ILE A 477 -1.66 -13.14 -12.86
N SER A 478 -2.33 -14.28 -13.05
CA SER A 478 -2.82 -15.11 -11.94
C SER A 478 -2.00 -16.40 -11.78
N ASP A 479 -1.83 -16.79 -10.53
CA ASP A 479 -1.48 -18.16 -10.16
C ASP A 479 -2.60 -19.13 -10.57
N VAL A 480 -2.30 -20.42 -10.62
CA VAL A 480 -3.25 -21.45 -11.05
C VAL A 480 -3.58 -22.44 -9.93
N THR A 481 -4.86 -22.81 -9.86
CA THR A 481 -5.33 -23.89 -9.00
C THR A 481 -6.02 -24.95 -9.85
N PHE A 482 -5.58 -26.20 -9.72
CA PHE A 482 -6.20 -27.36 -10.36
C PHE A 482 -6.84 -28.23 -9.30
N GLU A 483 -8.08 -28.66 -9.55
CA GLU A 483 -8.81 -29.56 -8.66
C GLU A 483 -9.45 -30.66 -9.48
N ALA A 484 -9.46 -31.90 -8.99
CA ALA A 484 -10.04 -33.03 -9.68
C ALA A 484 -10.77 -33.98 -8.73
N TYR A 485 -11.78 -34.65 -9.28
CA TYR A 485 -12.57 -35.66 -8.58
C TYR A 485 -12.46 -37.01 -9.30
N ASP A 486 -12.10 -38.06 -8.56
CA ASP A 486 -12.17 -39.43 -9.05
C ASP A 486 -13.51 -40.06 -8.65
N PRO A 487 -14.43 -40.33 -9.61
CA PRO A 487 -15.74 -40.89 -9.30
C PRO A 487 -15.70 -42.34 -8.80
N ILE A 488 -14.59 -43.07 -8.99
CA ILE A 488 -14.45 -44.48 -8.57
C ILE A 488 -14.01 -44.57 -7.12
N GLU A 489 -12.88 -43.95 -6.80
CA GLU A 489 -12.36 -43.93 -5.42
C GLU A 489 -13.14 -42.93 -4.54
N LYS A 490 -13.89 -42.02 -5.16
CA LYS A 490 -14.51 -40.85 -4.51
C LYS A 490 -13.46 -39.96 -3.83
N SER A 491 -12.27 -39.90 -4.41
CA SER A 491 -11.13 -39.14 -3.92
C SER A 491 -11.02 -37.79 -4.62
N TYR A 492 -10.40 -36.83 -3.94
CA TYR A 492 -10.23 -35.47 -4.39
C TYR A 492 -8.75 -35.11 -4.45
N TYR A 493 -8.35 -34.46 -5.53
CA TYR A 493 -6.96 -34.08 -5.78
C TYR A 493 -6.90 -32.59 -6.05
N PHE A 494 -5.88 -31.92 -5.55
CA PHE A 494 -5.66 -30.50 -5.84
C PHE A 494 -4.18 -30.17 -6.00
N LEU A 495 -3.92 -29.12 -6.76
CA LEU A 495 -2.62 -28.46 -6.87
C LEU A 495 -2.87 -26.96 -6.83
N ILE A 496 -2.20 -26.27 -5.91
CA ILE A 496 -2.24 -24.81 -5.75
C ILE A 496 -0.85 -24.28 -6.08
N GLU A 497 -0.75 -23.43 -7.10
CA GLU A 497 0.40 -22.54 -7.32
C GLU A 497 0.17 -21.25 -6.54
N ASN A 498 1.21 -20.71 -5.90
CA ASN A 498 1.20 -19.41 -5.29
C ASN A 498 2.56 -18.76 -5.46
N THR A 499 2.60 -17.54 -5.98
CA THR A 499 3.85 -16.82 -6.26
C THR A 499 4.16 -15.82 -5.17
N SER A 500 5.32 -15.96 -4.52
CA SER A 500 5.84 -14.96 -3.61
C SER A 500 6.40 -13.77 -4.39
N LEU A 501 6.01 -12.57 -3.99
CA LEU A 501 6.58 -11.32 -4.51
C LEU A 501 7.55 -10.68 -3.52
N ASP A 502 7.80 -11.31 -2.38
CA ASP A 502 8.65 -10.76 -1.34
C ASP A 502 10.13 -10.89 -1.71
N MET A 503 10.82 -9.75 -1.80
CA MET A 503 12.26 -9.66 -2.06
C MET A 503 13.04 -9.16 -0.84
N GLU A 504 12.35 -8.90 0.28
CA GLU A 504 12.90 -8.42 1.54
C GLU A 504 13.08 -9.57 2.54
N PHE A 505 12.19 -10.57 2.48
CA PHE A 505 12.16 -11.70 3.40
C PHE A 505 12.39 -13.05 2.69
N MET A 506 13.16 -13.92 3.32
CA MET A 506 13.48 -15.27 2.84
C MET A 506 13.73 -16.19 4.04
N ASP A 507 13.18 -17.39 3.98
CA ASP A 507 13.21 -18.38 5.07
C ASP A 507 14.01 -19.64 4.70
N ASP A 508 14.36 -20.42 5.73
CA ASP A 508 14.87 -21.78 5.61
C ASP A 508 13.87 -22.69 4.87
N ARG A 509 14.42 -23.49 3.96
CA ARG A 509 13.67 -24.44 3.14
C ARG A 509 12.77 -25.38 3.96
N THR A 510 13.30 -26.01 5.01
CA THR A 510 12.55 -26.98 5.81
C THR A 510 11.41 -26.29 6.52
N PHE A 511 11.64 -25.09 7.06
CA PHE A 511 10.58 -24.28 7.66
C PHE A 511 9.49 -23.94 6.64
N GLN A 512 9.84 -23.43 5.45
CA GLN A 512 8.88 -23.09 4.40
C GLN A 512 8.00 -24.30 4.02
N HIS A 513 8.61 -25.45 3.75
CA HIS A 513 7.87 -26.67 3.41
C HIS A 513 6.95 -27.16 4.54
N GLN A 514 7.39 -27.08 5.80
CA GLN A 514 6.59 -27.44 6.97
C GLN A 514 5.42 -26.48 7.14
N GLN A 515 5.66 -25.17 7.02
CA GLN A 515 4.66 -24.16 7.29
C GLN A 515 3.52 -24.18 6.27
N ILE A 516 3.81 -24.35 4.97
CA ILE A 516 2.77 -24.52 3.93
C ILE A 516 1.80 -25.66 4.29
N GLN A 517 2.33 -26.80 4.73
CA GLN A 517 1.53 -27.99 5.01
C GLN A 517 0.83 -27.91 6.38
N ASN A 518 1.51 -27.40 7.40
CA ASN A 518 0.94 -27.23 8.74
C ASN A 518 -0.18 -26.20 8.75
N GLU A 519 -0.01 -25.06 8.07
CA GLU A 519 -1.07 -24.06 7.98
C GLU A 519 -2.28 -24.60 7.19
N PHE A 520 -2.06 -25.41 6.15
CA PHE A 520 -3.14 -26.13 5.48
C PHE A 520 -3.90 -27.04 6.46
N TYR A 521 -3.19 -27.92 7.18
CA TYR A 521 -3.81 -28.87 8.12
C TYR A 521 -4.57 -28.16 9.25
N MET A 522 -3.97 -27.12 9.83
CA MET A 522 -4.59 -26.31 10.88
C MET A 522 -5.93 -25.73 10.42
N ASN A 523 -5.99 -25.16 9.21
CA ASN A 523 -7.22 -24.60 8.67
C ASN A 523 -8.24 -25.68 8.24
N GLN A 524 -7.84 -26.95 8.15
CA GLN A 524 -8.71 -28.11 7.90
C GLN A 524 -9.09 -28.89 9.17
N GLU A 525 -8.78 -28.34 10.35
CA GLU A 525 -9.04 -28.98 11.66
C GLU A 525 -8.33 -30.35 11.79
N MET A 526 -7.13 -30.43 11.23
CA MET A 526 -6.28 -31.62 11.25
C MET A 526 -5.05 -31.40 12.14
N LYS A 527 -4.44 -32.49 12.60
CA LYS A 527 -3.18 -32.41 13.32
C LYS A 527 -2.08 -31.91 12.38
N GLU A 528 -1.32 -30.91 12.83
CA GLU A 528 -0.12 -30.42 12.14
C GLU A 528 0.99 -31.47 12.27
N THR A 529 1.27 -32.20 11.19
CA THR A 529 2.19 -33.36 11.20
C THR A 529 3.34 -33.26 10.20
N ALA A 530 3.57 -32.11 9.58
CA ALA A 530 4.65 -31.96 8.60
C ALA A 530 6.02 -32.00 9.29
N GLN A 531 6.75 -33.09 9.10
CA GLN A 531 8.15 -33.27 9.49
C GLN A 531 8.86 -34.04 8.38
N PHE A 532 10.05 -33.60 8.00
CA PHE A 532 10.75 -34.11 6.82
C PHE A 532 12.21 -34.42 7.13
N ASP A 533 12.74 -35.42 6.44
CA ASP A 533 14.18 -35.68 6.37
C ASP A 533 14.76 -34.87 5.20
N GLU A 534 15.67 -33.94 5.50
CA GLU A 534 16.31 -33.09 4.50
C GLU A 534 17.12 -33.88 3.46
N THR A 535 17.50 -35.13 3.77
CA THR A 535 18.30 -35.97 2.86
C THR A 535 17.47 -36.55 1.72
N THR A 536 16.18 -36.84 1.94
CA THR A 536 15.31 -37.44 0.92
C THR A 536 14.79 -36.39 -0.06
N LYS A 537 14.66 -35.13 0.38
CA LYS A 537 14.00 -34.03 -0.35
C LYS A 537 12.57 -34.38 -0.80
N GLU A 538 11.95 -35.36 -0.15
CA GLU A 538 10.55 -35.74 -0.35
C GLU A 538 9.70 -35.04 0.71
N TYR A 539 9.29 -33.81 0.44
CA TYR A 539 8.48 -32.98 1.35
C TYR A 539 7.01 -33.42 1.33
N THR A 540 6.74 -34.66 1.74
CA THR A 540 5.39 -35.27 1.78
C THR A 540 4.97 -35.59 3.20
N SER A 541 3.74 -35.25 3.57
CA SER A 541 3.17 -35.60 4.88
C SER A 541 1.75 -36.13 4.77
N THR A 542 1.24 -36.68 5.87
CA THR A 542 -0.12 -37.18 5.97
C THR A 542 -0.73 -36.78 7.30
N SER A 543 -1.98 -36.35 7.25
CA SER A 543 -2.81 -36.10 8.43
C SER A 543 -4.22 -36.60 8.18
N GLU A 544 -4.96 -36.85 9.25
CA GLU A 544 -6.33 -37.31 9.19
C GLU A 544 -7.16 -36.71 10.32
N ASN A 545 -8.46 -36.63 10.10
CA ASN A 545 -9.45 -36.33 11.12
C ASN A 545 -10.58 -37.36 11.05
N GLU A 546 -11.63 -37.21 11.86
CA GLU A 546 -12.77 -38.14 11.89
C GLU A 546 -13.56 -38.22 10.56
N HIS A 547 -13.32 -37.30 9.61
CA HIS A 547 -14.04 -37.23 8.35
C HIS A 547 -13.22 -37.68 7.14
N ARG A 548 -11.91 -37.48 7.12
CA ARG A 548 -11.07 -37.71 5.92
C ARG A 548 -9.59 -37.87 6.24
N LYS A 549 -8.87 -38.48 5.32
CA LYS A 549 -7.40 -38.56 5.29
C LYS A 549 -6.86 -37.66 4.17
N VAL A 550 -5.82 -36.87 4.48
CA VAL A 550 -5.18 -35.96 3.53
C VAL A 550 -3.68 -36.18 3.50
N LYS A 551 -3.17 -36.44 2.30
CA LYS A 551 -1.73 -36.49 2.02
C LYS A 551 -1.34 -35.25 1.24
N LEU A 552 -0.26 -34.58 1.64
CA LEU A 552 0.24 -33.36 0.99
C LEU A 552 1.66 -33.54 0.50
N LYS A 553 2.03 -32.85 -0.58
CA LYS A 553 3.40 -32.67 -1.07
C LYS A 553 3.62 -31.22 -1.44
N SER A 554 4.65 -30.58 -0.89
CA SER A 554 5.03 -29.21 -1.28
C SER A 554 6.29 -29.19 -2.14
N ILE A 555 6.37 -28.25 -3.07
CA ILE A 555 7.50 -28.04 -3.99
C ILE A 555 7.74 -26.53 -4.08
N ILE A 556 9.00 -26.10 -3.97
CA ILE A 556 9.41 -24.69 -4.05
C ILE A 556 10.44 -24.57 -5.18
N GLN A 557 10.26 -23.60 -6.07
CA GLN A 557 11.22 -23.25 -7.12
C GLN A 557 11.23 -21.72 -7.31
N GLY A 558 12.33 -21.07 -6.94
CA GLY A 558 12.47 -19.61 -6.98
C GLY A 558 11.35 -18.96 -6.19
N ASN A 559 10.60 -18.07 -6.82
CA ASN A 559 9.43 -17.41 -6.24
C ASN A 559 8.13 -18.26 -6.28
N LYS A 560 8.15 -19.45 -6.89
CA LYS A 560 6.97 -20.30 -7.07
C LYS A 560 6.87 -21.37 -5.99
N PHE A 561 5.70 -21.43 -5.36
CA PHE A 561 5.37 -22.41 -4.35
C PHE A 561 4.18 -23.25 -4.82
N TYR A 562 4.30 -24.56 -4.65
CA TYR A 562 3.28 -25.53 -5.04
C TYR A 562 2.86 -26.37 -3.85
N LEU A 563 1.56 -26.51 -3.63
CA LEU A 563 0.98 -27.48 -2.71
C LEU A 563 0.09 -28.46 -3.47
N LEU A 564 0.49 -29.73 -3.48
CA LEU A 564 -0.28 -30.83 -4.02
C LEU A 564 -0.96 -31.56 -2.87
N GLY A 565 -2.22 -31.95 -3.05
CA GLY A 565 -2.94 -32.74 -2.07
C GLY A 565 -3.81 -33.84 -2.66
N ALA A 566 -3.88 -34.96 -1.95
CA ALA A 566 -4.74 -36.09 -2.25
C ALA A 566 -5.58 -36.44 -1.01
N VAL A 567 -6.90 -36.41 -1.16
CA VAL A 567 -7.90 -36.58 -0.09
C VAL A 567 -8.68 -37.86 -0.31
N ASP A 568 -8.70 -38.74 0.71
CA ASP A 568 -9.34 -40.06 0.67
C ASP A 568 -8.90 -40.94 -0.52
N ALA A 569 -7.70 -40.68 -1.07
CA ALA A 569 -7.11 -41.43 -2.19
C ALA A 569 -6.34 -42.67 -1.71
N SER A 570 -6.27 -43.69 -2.56
CA SER A 570 -5.41 -44.85 -2.30
C SER A 570 -3.91 -44.50 -2.40
N GLU A 571 -3.05 -45.28 -1.75
CA GLU A 571 -1.60 -45.06 -1.81
C GLU A 571 -1.03 -45.14 -3.25
N PRO A 572 -1.46 -46.09 -4.11
CA PRO A 572 -1.05 -46.09 -5.52
C PRO A 572 -1.52 -44.85 -6.29
N SER A 573 -2.76 -44.39 -6.08
CA SER A 573 -3.31 -43.23 -6.79
C SER A 573 -2.69 -41.91 -6.35
N SER A 574 -2.43 -41.75 -5.04
CA SER A 574 -1.71 -40.58 -4.51
C SER A 574 -0.26 -40.54 -4.99
N SER A 575 0.46 -41.67 -5.00
CA SER A 575 1.83 -41.73 -5.52
C SER A 575 1.87 -41.42 -7.01
N LYS A 576 0.96 -42.00 -7.80
CA LYS A 576 0.79 -41.69 -9.23
C LYS A 576 0.58 -40.19 -9.48
N PHE A 577 -0.21 -39.51 -8.65
CA PHE A 577 -0.43 -38.07 -8.73
C PHE A 577 0.86 -37.29 -8.42
N PHE A 578 1.48 -37.53 -7.25
CA PHE A 578 2.64 -36.78 -6.79
C PHE A 578 3.92 -36.99 -7.60
N ASP A 579 4.13 -38.18 -8.14
CA ASP A 579 5.31 -38.53 -8.94
C ASP A 579 5.19 -38.02 -10.39
N SER A 580 3.98 -37.64 -10.80
CA SER A 580 3.73 -37.16 -12.16
C SER A 580 4.03 -35.67 -12.37
N PHE A 581 4.24 -34.92 -11.27
CA PHE A 581 4.58 -33.50 -11.31
C PHE A 581 5.96 -33.29 -11.92
N THR A 582 6.01 -32.44 -12.94
CA THR A 582 7.26 -32.11 -13.65
C THR A 582 7.22 -30.65 -14.08
N PHE A 583 8.34 -29.94 -13.97
CA PHE A 583 8.44 -28.57 -14.45
C PHE A 583 8.40 -28.50 -15.98
N LYS A 584 7.87 -27.40 -16.50
CA LYS A 584 7.77 -27.06 -17.91
C LYS A 584 8.27 -25.64 -18.10
N GLU A 585 8.92 -25.39 -19.24
CA GLU A 585 9.31 -24.04 -19.62
C GLU A 585 8.08 -23.14 -19.68
N PHE A 586 8.24 -21.91 -19.20
CA PHE A 586 7.23 -20.89 -19.31
C PHE A 586 7.13 -20.38 -20.76
N SER A 587 5.92 -19.97 -21.17
CA SER A 587 5.72 -19.31 -22.45
C SER A 587 6.34 -17.91 -22.42
N ASN A 588 6.96 -17.49 -23.52
CA ASN A 588 7.51 -16.14 -23.63
C ASN A 588 6.41 -15.15 -24.02
N ALA A 589 6.34 -14.01 -23.32
CA ALA A 589 5.53 -12.88 -23.74
C ALA A 589 6.30 -11.95 -24.68
N GLU A 590 5.59 -11.26 -25.56
CA GLU A 590 6.16 -10.12 -26.29
C GLU A 590 6.64 -9.06 -25.29
N SER A 591 7.81 -8.49 -25.54
CA SER A 591 8.40 -7.44 -24.73
C SER A 591 8.67 -6.19 -25.56
N THR A 592 8.69 -5.03 -24.91
CA THR A 592 8.98 -3.74 -25.52
C THR A 592 9.84 -2.91 -24.58
N VAL A 593 10.62 -1.98 -25.14
CA VAL A 593 11.46 -1.08 -24.34
C VAL A 593 10.57 -0.07 -23.63
N TYR A 594 10.60 -0.08 -22.30
CA TYR A 594 10.09 0.98 -21.45
C TYR A 594 11.17 2.02 -21.24
N ASN A 595 10.78 3.29 -21.36
CA ASN A 595 11.65 4.44 -21.18
C ASN A 595 11.13 5.28 -20.02
N ASP A 596 11.83 5.24 -18.90
CA ASP A 596 11.49 5.98 -17.70
C ASP A 596 12.15 7.36 -17.76
N THR A 597 11.35 8.40 -17.95
CA THR A 597 11.85 9.79 -18.02
C THR A 597 12.16 10.38 -16.64
N VAL A 598 11.62 9.80 -15.56
CA VAL A 598 11.85 10.27 -14.19
C VAL A 598 13.09 9.58 -13.62
N GLY A 599 13.07 8.24 -13.61
CA GLY A 599 14.21 7.43 -13.19
C GLY A 599 15.39 7.47 -14.17
N LYS A 600 15.21 8.03 -15.37
CA LYS A 600 16.22 8.15 -16.45
C LYS A 600 16.92 6.83 -16.75
N TYR A 601 16.15 5.84 -17.19
CA TYR A 601 16.64 4.54 -17.64
C TYR A 601 15.74 3.93 -18.71
N LYS A 602 16.29 2.95 -19.42
CA LYS A 602 15.58 2.08 -20.36
C LYS A 602 15.66 0.65 -19.88
N ILE A 603 14.58 -0.09 -20.04
CA ILE A 603 14.49 -1.52 -19.69
C ILE A 603 13.52 -2.20 -20.64
N GLU A 604 13.82 -3.41 -21.09
CA GLU A 604 12.86 -4.18 -21.88
C GLU A 604 11.99 -5.04 -20.96
N ILE A 605 10.69 -4.77 -20.95
CA ILE A 605 9.68 -5.42 -20.08
C ILE A 605 8.53 -5.95 -20.93
N PRO A 606 7.63 -6.81 -20.40
CA PRO A 606 6.51 -7.34 -21.17
C PRO A 606 5.64 -6.21 -21.74
N LYS A 607 5.24 -6.36 -23.01
CA LYS A 607 4.52 -5.34 -23.77
C LYS A 607 3.26 -4.84 -23.08
N LYS A 608 2.46 -5.76 -22.51
CA LYS A 608 1.24 -5.42 -21.76
C LYS A 608 1.53 -4.58 -20.51
N ILE A 609 2.61 -4.90 -19.80
CA ILE A 609 3.04 -4.17 -18.60
C ILE A 609 3.52 -2.79 -19.02
N ASN A 610 4.35 -2.70 -20.07
CA ASN A 610 4.77 -1.41 -20.62
C ASN A 610 3.57 -0.54 -21.00
N GLU A 611 2.58 -1.12 -21.68
CA GLU A 611 1.32 -0.43 -21.99
C GLU A 611 0.61 0.03 -20.70
N GLN A 612 0.42 -0.82 -19.69
CA GLN A 612 -0.19 -0.43 -18.40
C GLN A 612 0.59 0.67 -17.67
N THR A 613 1.91 0.60 -17.65
CA THR A 613 2.79 1.60 -17.03
C THR A 613 2.67 2.95 -17.74
N ILE A 614 2.65 2.96 -19.08
CA ILE A 614 2.42 4.19 -19.88
C ILE A 614 1.03 4.77 -19.60
N LEU A 615 0.04 3.90 -19.37
CA LEU A 615 -1.34 4.29 -19.06
C LEU A 615 -1.52 4.84 -17.63
N GLY A 616 -0.47 4.79 -16.79
CA GLY A 616 -0.59 5.16 -15.37
C GLY A 616 -1.52 4.23 -14.59
N ILE A 617 -1.76 3.01 -15.09
CA ILE A 617 -2.53 1.99 -14.39
C ILE A 617 -1.61 1.41 -13.32
N LYS A 618 -1.64 2.01 -12.12
CA LYS A 618 -0.84 1.57 -10.98
C LYS A 618 -1.53 0.40 -10.26
N ASN A 619 -0.75 -0.59 -9.83
CA ASN A 619 -1.17 -1.59 -8.84
C ASN A 619 -1.43 -0.95 -7.45
N ASP A 620 -0.87 0.25 -7.18
CA ASP A 620 -0.67 0.82 -5.84
C ASP A 620 -1.67 1.90 -5.40
N ASN A 621 -2.91 1.91 -5.88
CA ASN A 621 -3.91 2.92 -5.47
C ASN A 621 -4.30 2.90 -3.97
N LEU A 622 -3.57 2.18 -3.11
CA LEU A 622 -3.70 2.20 -1.64
C LEU A 622 -2.36 2.39 -0.89
N GLY A 623 -1.20 2.27 -1.53
CA GLY A 623 0.11 2.23 -0.84
C GLY A 623 0.86 3.56 -0.74
N LEU A 624 0.52 4.54 -1.58
CA LEU A 624 1.26 5.81 -1.64
C LEU A 624 0.96 6.78 -0.48
N MET A 625 -0.01 6.47 0.39
CA MET A 625 -0.35 7.33 1.54
C MET A 625 0.53 7.10 2.78
N TYR A 626 1.29 5.99 2.88
CA TYR A 626 1.94 5.60 4.15
C TYR A 626 3.48 5.56 4.15
N ARG A 627 4.15 5.86 3.04
CA ARG A 627 5.60 6.14 3.09
C ARG A 627 5.80 7.63 3.32
N GLY A 628 5.68 8.02 4.59
CA GLY A 628 6.11 9.35 5.04
C GLY A 628 7.52 9.63 4.55
N LYS A 629 7.75 10.88 4.11
CA LYS A 629 9.06 11.43 3.75
C LYS A 629 10.04 11.25 4.92
N MET A 630 10.66 10.08 5.05
CA MET A 630 11.91 9.96 5.80
C MET A 630 13.00 10.66 4.97
N GLY A 631 13.69 11.61 5.61
CA GLY A 631 14.57 12.58 4.94
C GLY A 631 15.75 11.98 4.15
N ALA A 632 16.22 12.82 3.21
CA ALA A 632 17.50 12.76 2.49
C ALA A 632 17.89 11.40 1.88
N ASN A 633 17.10 10.97 0.89
CA ASN A 633 17.45 10.20 -0.32
C ASN A 633 16.12 9.92 -1.03
N GLU A 634 15.84 10.53 -2.18
CA GLU A 634 14.65 10.20 -2.98
C GLU A 634 14.78 8.75 -3.46
N PHE A 635 14.17 7.82 -2.71
CA PHE A 635 14.12 6.41 -3.03
C PHE A 635 12.93 6.16 -3.96
N GLU A 636 13.21 5.94 -5.23
CA GLU A 636 12.21 5.48 -6.19
C GLU A 636 12.35 3.97 -6.38
N SER A 637 11.27 3.23 -6.20
CA SER A 637 11.20 1.80 -6.51
C SER A 637 10.10 1.54 -7.52
N LYS A 638 10.40 0.78 -8.57
CA LYS A 638 9.44 0.34 -9.58
C LYS A 638 9.57 -1.16 -9.81
N GLU A 639 8.44 -1.85 -9.80
CA GLU A 639 8.37 -3.29 -10.01
C GLU A 639 7.73 -3.62 -11.36
N PHE A 640 8.33 -4.55 -12.08
CA PHE A 640 7.85 -5.05 -13.35
C PHE A 640 7.58 -6.55 -13.23
N GLU A 641 6.32 -6.93 -13.34
CA GLU A 641 5.89 -8.33 -13.26
C GLU A 641 5.78 -8.95 -14.65
N SER A 642 6.29 -10.16 -14.83
CA SER A 642 5.99 -10.99 -16.00
C SER A 642 4.60 -11.60 -15.90
N HIS A 643 4.06 -12.08 -17.02
CA HIS A 643 2.80 -12.84 -17.03
C HIS A 643 2.89 -14.15 -16.25
N THR A 644 4.10 -14.61 -15.92
CA THR A 644 4.38 -15.79 -15.10
C THR A 644 4.59 -15.46 -13.63
N GLY A 645 4.52 -14.19 -13.21
CA GLY A 645 4.66 -13.78 -11.80
C GLY A 645 6.11 -13.58 -11.33
N ASN A 646 7.11 -13.75 -12.20
CA ASN A 646 8.47 -13.29 -11.92
C ASN A 646 8.52 -11.77 -11.95
N THR A 647 9.18 -11.17 -10.96
CA THR A 647 9.22 -9.71 -10.77
C THR A 647 10.66 -9.21 -10.81
N VAL A 648 10.88 -8.12 -11.53
CA VAL A 648 12.13 -7.34 -11.49
C VAL A 648 11.82 -5.99 -10.88
N ALA A 649 12.45 -5.69 -9.76
CA ALA A 649 12.37 -4.37 -9.12
C ALA A 649 13.59 -3.53 -9.49
N VAL A 650 13.37 -2.23 -9.70
CA VAL A 650 14.40 -1.21 -9.94
C VAL A 650 14.34 -0.21 -8.80
N ASP A 651 15.38 -0.20 -7.97
CA ASP A 651 15.55 0.73 -6.86
C ASP A 651 16.57 1.80 -7.24
N ILE A 652 16.19 3.07 -7.17
CA ILE A 652 17.04 4.22 -7.43
C ILE A 652 17.28 4.95 -6.12
N THR A 653 18.55 5.14 -5.78
CA THR A 653 19.00 5.99 -4.67
C THR A 653 19.81 7.13 -5.26
N ASN A 654 19.29 8.36 -5.21
CA ASN A 654 20.05 9.54 -5.59
C ASN A 654 20.88 10.01 -4.39
N TYR A 655 22.19 10.20 -4.59
CA TYR A 655 23.06 10.76 -3.55
C TYR A 655 22.85 12.26 -3.45
N ASP A 656 22.87 12.78 -2.22
CA ASP A 656 22.81 14.21 -1.97
C ASP A 656 23.97 14.96 -2.63
N ARG A 657 23.75 16.25 -2.91
CA ARG A 657 24.63 17.09 -3.74
C ARG A 657 26.10 17.05 -3.34
N TYR A 658 26.36 17.02 -2.03
CA TYR A 658 27.71 17.06 -1.45
C TYR A 658 28.15 15.74 -0.81
N PHE A 659 27.40 14.67 -1.01
CA PHE A 659 27.85 13.34 -0.64
C PHE A 659 29.13 12.99 -1.40
N GLN A 660 30.15 12.52 -0.68
CA GLN A 660 31.42 12.10 -1.25
C GLN A 660 31.93 10.82 -0.59
N VAL A 661 32.64 10.02 -1.39
CA VAL A 661 33.37 8.84 -0.91
C VAL A 661 34.86 9.01 -1.22
N ALA A 662 35.72 8.44 -0.36
CA ALA A 662 37.16 8.62 -0.50
C ALA A 662 37.72 7.96 -1.78
N THR A 663 37.26 6.76 -2.08
CA THR A 663 37.62 6.00 -3.27
C THR A 663 36.46 5.09 -3.68
N MET A 664 36.47 4.65 -4.93
CA MET A 664 35.53 3.64 -5.42
C MET A 664 35.68 2.30 -4.66
N ASP A 665 36.90 1.93 -4.25
CA ASP A 665 37.11 0.73 -3.43
C ASP A 665 36.45 0.83 -2.06
N SER A 666 36.39 2.02 -1.45
CA SER A 666 35.68 2.23 -0.20
C SER A 666 34.18 1.94 -0.36
N LEU A 667 33.57 2.43 -1.44
CA LEU A 667 32.16 2.20 -1.75
C LEU A 667 31.87 0.72 -2.03
N LYS A 668 32.72 0.04 -2.81
CA LYS A 668 32.61 -1.40 -3.07
C LYS A 668 32.73 -2.24 -1.80
N ASN A 669 33.63 -1.85 -0.89
CA ASN A 669 33.80 -2.52 0.40
C ASN A 669 32.60 -2.32 1.31
N GLU A 670 32.02 -1.12 1.35
CA GLU A 670 30.80 -0.83 2.09
C GLU A 670 29.60 -1.62 1.54
N TYR A 671 29.42 -1.62 0.21
CA TYR A 671 28.39 -2.43 -0.45
C TYR A 671 28.56 -3.93 -0.18
N SER A 672 29.78 -4.45 -0.26
CA SER A 672 30.06 -5.86 0.05
C SER A 672 29.76 -6.21 1.52
N LYS A 673 29.87 -5.24 2.44
CA LYS A 673 29.46 -5.41 3.84
C LYS A 673 27.94 -5.38 3.97
N SER A 674 27.26 -4.45 3.31
CA SER A 674 25.80 -4.35 3.37
C SER A 674 25.11 -5.61 2.81
N LEU A 675 25.68 -6.24 1.78
CA LEU A 675 25.15 -7.49 1.24
C LEU A 675 25.18 -8.66 2.24
N LYS A 676 26.10 -8.64 3.21
CA LYS A 676 26.21 -9.70 4.24
C LYS A 676 25.15 -9.60 5.33
N THR A 677 24.40 -8.51 5.34
CA THR A 677 23.31 -8.26 6.29
C THR A 677 22.03 -7.84 5.56
N LEU A 678 21.95 -8.08 4.25
CA LEU A 678 20.86 -7.57 3.41
C LEU A 678 19.52 -8.20 3.76
N LEU A 679 19.54 -9.48 4.12
CA LEU A 679 18.36 -10.26 4.52
C LEU A 679 18.35 -10.50 6.05
N ASP A 680 19.30 -9.92 6.78
CA ASP A 680 19.30 -9.97 8.24
C ASP A 680 18.22 -8.99 8.74
N LYS A 681 17.24 -9.50 9.50
CA LYS A 681 16.13 -8.68 10.03
C LYS A 681 16.69 -7.47 10.78
N LYS A 682 16.15 -6.27 10.53
CA LYS A 682 16.60 -4.98 11.10
C LYS A 682 17.05 -5.18 12.55
N ASN A 683 18.35 -5.02 12.78
CA ASN A 683 18.89 -4.92 14.14
C ASN A 683 18.12 -3.82 14.85
N TYR A 684 17.21 -4.18 15.76
CA TYR A 684 16.71 -3.24 16.75
C TYR A 684 17.95 -2.61 17.38
N ILE A 685 18.07 -1.29 17.25
CA ILE A 685 19.17 -0.53 17.82
C ILE A 685 19.25 -0.97 19.28
N GLN A 686 20.38 -1.56 19.65
CA GLN A 686 20.64 -1.98 21.01
C GLN A 686 20.75 -0.69 21.83
N VAL A 687 19.62 -0.19 22.33
CA VAL A 687 19.60 0.98 23.21
C VAL A 687 20.29 0.56 24.49
N ASP A 688 21.36 1.27 24.85
CA ASP A 688 22.16 0.99 26.03
C ASP A 688 21.31 0.91 27.32
N SER A 689 21.30 -0.26 27.95
CA SER A 689 21.23 -0.46 29.41
C SER A 689 20.01 -0.01 30.22
N ASP A 690 18.83 0.24 29.65
CA ASP A 690 17.64 0.40 30.50
C ASP A 690 17.32 -0.93 31.23
N PRO A 691 17.36 -0.98 32.58
CA PRO A 691 17.02 -2.19 33.33
C PRO A 691 15.58 -2.68 33.08
N LEU A 692 14.70 -1.85 32.54
CA LEU A 692 13.29 -2.16 32.30
C LEU A 692 13.00 -2.75 30.90
N THR A 693 13.92 -2.63 29.94
CA THR A 693 13.74 -3.19 28.58
C THR A 693 13.94 -4.71 28.57
N SER A 694 13.05 -5.42 27.88
CA SER A 694 13.16 -6.87 27.72
C SER A 694 14.38 -7.28 26.90
N VAL A 695 15.02 -8.39 27.31
CA VAL A 695 16.08 -9.07 26.56
C VAL A 695 15.61 -10.33 25.81
N TRP A 696 14.30 -10.58 25.71
CA TRP A 696 13.72 -11.78 25.08
C TRP A 696 14.25 -12.08 23.68
N ASN A 697 14.36 -11.05 22.83
CA ASN A 697 14.82 -11.19 21.44
C ASN A 697 16.25 -11.72 21.34
N ASN A 698 17.09 -11.57 22.37
CA ASN A 698 18.45 -12.12 22.39
C ASN A 698 18.48 -13.66 22.50
N TYR A 699 17.35 -14.28 22.87
CA TYR A 699 17.27 -15.72 23.16
C TYR A 699 16.37 -16.48 22.18
N PHE A 700 15.27 -15.89 21.71
CA PHE A 700 14.24 -16.61 20.94
C PHE A 700 14.10 -16.22 19.47
N LYS A 701 14.69 -15.09 19.05
CA LYS A 701 14.81 -14.72 17.62
C LYS A 701 16.12 -15.29 17.07
N GLU A 702 16.01 -16.24 16.15
CA GLU A 702 17.16 -16.77 15.40
C GLU A 702 17.21 -16.06 14.06
N TYR A 703 18.14 -15.11 13.91
CA TYR A 703 18.36 -14.49 12.61
C TYR A 703 19.12 -15.46 11.73
N GLU A 704 18.46 -15.97 10.70
CA GLU A 704 19.14 -16.73 9.66
C GLU A 704 20.15 -15.79 8.98
N LYS A 705 21.42 -16.20 8.96
CA LYS A 705 22.50 -15.33 8.49
C LYS A 705 22.46 -15.25 6.96
N THR A 706 22.44 -14.04 6.44
CA THR A 706 22.62 -13.77 5.02
C THR A 706 23.94 -14.37 4.51
N GLU A 707 23.89 -15.04 3.36
CA GLU A 707 25.03 -15.62 2.66
C GLU A 707 25.18 -14.99 1.28
N VAL A 708 26.35 -14.43 1.01
CA VAL A 708 26.70 -13.94 -0.33
C VAL A 708 27.27 -15.11 -1.13
N LEU A 709 26.47 -15.67 -2.03
CA LEU A 709 26.85 -16.82 -2.88
C LEU A 709 27.86 -16.41 -3.96
N GLY A 710 27.79 -15.16 -4.42
CA GLY A 710 28.76 -14.60 -5.34
C GLY A 710 28.59 -13.09 -5.47
N ILE A 711 29.71 -12.40 -5.69
CA ILE A 711 29.73 -10.99 -6.07
C ILE A 711 30.86 -10.77 -7.07
N THR A 712 30.57 -10.03 -8.13
CA THR A 712 31.56 -9.62 -9.12
C THR A 712 31.42 -8.13 -9.39
N PHE A 713 32.55 -7.44 -9.48
CA PHE A 713 32.61 -6.03 -9.87
C PHE A 713 33.22 -5.93 -11.27
N THR A 714 32.54 -5.23 -12.16
CA THR A 714 33.03 -4.94 -13.51
C THR A 714 32.92 -3.45 -13.79
N HIS A 715 33.74 -2.94 -14.70
CA HIS A 715 33.67 -1.56 -15.13
C HIS A 715 32.96 -1.47 -16.49
N ASN A 716 31.91 -0.65 -16.59
CA ASN A 716 31.20 -0.42 -17.83
C ASN A 716 31.79 0.81 -18.55
N ASN A 717 32.62 0.57 -19.57
CA ASN A 717 33.29 1.64 -20.33
C ASN A 717 32.33 2.61 -21.05
N VAL A 718 31.12 2.16 -21.41
CA VAL A 718 30.15 3.00 -22.13
C VAL A 718 29.50 4.00 -21.16
N LEU A 719 29.09 3.49 -20.00
CA LEU A 719 28.47 4.29 -18.95
C LEU A 719 29.49 5.01 -18.06
N ASP A 720 30.76 4.61 -18.12
CA ASP A 720 31.83 5.07 -17.24
C ASP A 720 31.45 4.92 -15.76
N CYS A 721 31.01 3.72 -15.40
CA CYS A 721 30.57 3.39 -14.04
C CYS A 721 30.94 1.97 -13.67
N ASP A 722 31.06 1.71 -12.38
CA ASP A 722 31.23 0.35 -11.88
C ASP A 722 29.87 -0.33 -11.67
N VAL A 723 29.84 -1.62 -11.96
CA VAL A 723 28.65 -2.47 -11.85
C VAL A 723 28.98 -3.65 -10.95
N ALA A 724 28.13 -3.91 -9.96
CA ALA A 724 28.18 -5.12 -9.15
C ALA A 724 27.05 -6.07 -9.55
N ASP A 725 27.40 -7.31 -9.89
CA ASP A 725 26.47 -8.42 -9.98
C ASP A 725 26.63 -9.29 -8.73
N ALA A 726 25.55 -9.49 -7.98
CA ALA A 726 25.56 -10.25 -6.74
C ALA A 726 24.42 -11.27 -6.69
N LEU A 727 24.68 -12.39 -6.01
CA LEU A 727 23.66 -13.38 -5.66
C LEU A 727 23.74 -13.59 -4.15
N VAL A 728 22.64 -13.27 -3.47
CA VAL A 728 22.54 -13.30 -2.01
C VAL A 728 21.41 -14.24 -1.61
N SER A 729 21.59 -15.04 -0.57
CA SER A 729 20.60 -16.00 -0.12
C SER A 729 20.64 -16.10 1.40
N VAL A 730 19.67 -16.80 1.97
CA VAL A 730 19.71 -17.20 3.37
C VAL A 730 20.22 -18.63 3.46
N LYS A 731 20.93 -18.97 4.54
CA LYS A 731 21.46 -20.33 4.75
C LYS A 731 20.33 -21.36 4.60
N ASN A 732 20.59 -22.47 3.89
CA ASN A 732 19.65 -23.58 3.64
C ASN A 732 18.37 -23.27 2.82
N SER A 733 18.14 -22.02 2.41
CA SER A 733 17.01 -21.68 1.54
C SER A 733 17.12 -22.32 0.14
N ASP A 734 16.00 -22.49 -0.56
CA ASP A 734 15.96 -22.84 -1.98
C ASP A 734 16.01 -21.62 -2.90
N GLN A 735 15.95 -20.42 -2.34
CA GLN A 735 15.81 -19.16 -3.06
C GLN A 735 17.09 -18.32 -2.95
N ALA A 736 17.28 -17.38 -3.87
CA ALA A 736 18.31 -16.34 -3.79
C ALA A 736 17.79 -15.04 -4.41
N LEU A 737 18.30 -13.91 -3.92
CA LEU A 737 18.11 -12.59 -4.49
C LEU A 737 19.25 -12.31 -5.47
N LYS A 738 18.92 -12.16 -6.76
CA LYS A 738 19.85 -11.72 -7.80
C LYS A 738 19.82 -10.20 -7.87
N LEU A 739 20.98 -9.55 -7.76
CA LEU A 739 21.14 -8.11 -7.79
C LEU A 739 22.10 -7.66 -8.89
N ARG A 740 21.78 -6.53 -9.53
CA ARG A 740 22.69 -5.77 -10.38
C ARG A 740 22.67 -4.31 -9.97
N THR A 741 23.77 -3.81 -9.43
CA THR A 741 23.89 -2.44 -8.93
C THR A 741 24.86 -1.62 -9.78
N PHE A 742 24.40 -0.50 -10.32
CA PHE A 742 25.20 0.50 -11.03
C PHE A 742 25.60 1.62 -10.06
N PHE A 743 26.91 1.87 -9.92
CA PHE A 743 27.46 2.97 -9.11
C PHE A 743 27.79 4.15 -10.02
N MET A 744 26.80 5.02 -10.26
CA MET A 744 26.96 6.19 -11.11
C MET A 744 27.44 7.41 -10.32
N ASN A 745 27.78 8.48 -11.05
CA ASN A 745 28.35 9.70 -10.48
C ASN A 745 27.60 10.26 -9.27
N ASN A 746 26.27 10.32 -9.30
CA ASN A 746 25.46 10.89 -8.22
C ASN A 746 24.29 10.00 -7.82
N ARG A 747 24.27 8.74 -8.25
CA ARG A 747 23.17 7.83 -7.95
C ARG A 747 23.61 6.37 -8.00
N ARG A 748 22.91 5.55 -7.22
CA ARG A 748 23.01 4.10 -7.24
C ARG A 748 21.70 3.53 -7.76
N ILE A 749 21.76 2.67 -8.76
CA ILE A 749 20.57 2.00 -9.30
C ILE A 749 20.74 0.50 -9.15
N THR A 750 19.78 -0.16 -8.51
CA THR A 750 19.83 -1.60 -8.25
C THR A 750 18.64 -2.28 -8.88
N LEU A 751 18.90 -3.24 -9.77
CA LEU A 751 17.91 -4.22 -10.17
C LEU A 751 17.97 -5.37 -9.18
N LYS A 752 16.80 -5.86 -8.75
CA LYS A 752 16.69 -7.03 -7.87
C LYS A 752 15.55 -7.93 -8.30
N THR A 753 15.72 -9.24 -8.10
CA THR A 753 14.71 -10.25 -8.41
C THR A 753 14.96 -11.52 -7.61
N LEU A 754 13.89 -12.22 -7.24
CA LEU A 754 13.94 -13.49 -6.52
C LEU A 754 14.07 -14.65 -7.53
N VAL A 755 15.08 -15.50 -7.34
CA VAL A 755 15.42 -16.62 -8.21
C VAL A 755 15.71 -17.88 -7.42
N ASP A 756 15.88 -19.01 -8.11
CA ASP A 756 16.43 -20.23 -7.51
C ASP A 756 17.82 -19.98 -6.90
N ARG A 757 18.14 -20.63 -5.78
CA ARG A 757 19.47 -20.52 -5.15
C ARG A 757 20.62 -20.86 -6.10
N ASN A 758 20.39 -21.85 -6.97
CA ASN A 758 21.33 -22.25 -8.02
C ASN A 758 20.83 -21.78 -9.39
N TYR A 759 20.47 -20.50 -9.49
CA TYR A 759 19.87 -19.93 -10.69
C TYR A 759 20.74 -20.14 -11.94
N LYS A 760 20.11 -20.61 -13.02
CA LYS A 760 20.78 -21.00 -14.27
C LYS A 760 20.77 -19.91 -15.34
N ASN A 761 20.20 -18.74 -15.05
CA ASN A 761 19.98 -17.66 -16.02
C ASN A 761 19.13 -18.11 -17.22
N ASP A 762 18.07 -18.86 -16.94
CA ASP A 762 17.17 -19.48 -17.93
C ASP A 762 15.79 -18.82 -18.01
N ASP A 763 15.47 -17.87 -17.12
CA ASP A 763 14.24 -17.08 -17.25
C ASP A 763 14.43 -15.93 -18.25
N VAL A 764 13.69 -15.99 -19.36
CA VAL A 764 13.81 -15.04 -20.47
C VAL A 764 13.44 -13.62 -20.04
N PHE A 765 12.43 -13.42 -19.19
CA PHE A 765 12.04 -12.09 -18.75
C PHE A 765 13.10 -11.47 -17.85
N ILE A 766 13.59 -12.21 -16.86
CA ILE A 766 14.63 -11.75 -15.93
C ILE A 766 15.91 -11.42 -16.72
N GLU A 767 16.42 -12.34 -17.54
CA GLU A 767 17.66 -12.11 -18.27
C GLU A 767 17.55 -10.98 -19.28
N LYS A 768 16.40 -10.85 -19.97
CA LYS A 768 16.18 -9.74 -20.90
C LYS A 768 16.10 -8.41 -20.16
N SER A 769 15.38 -8.34 -19.04
CA SER A 769 15.30 -7.13 -18.20
C SER A 769 16.70 -6.71 -17.71
N PHE A 770 17.48 -7.64 -17.17
CA PHE A 770 18.82 -7.36 -16.63
C PHE A 770 19.83 -6.98 -17.73
N SER A 771 19.77 -7.62 -18.91
CA SER A 771 20.71 -7.37 -20.01
C SER A 771 20.39 -6.13 -20.84
N THR A 772 19.11 -5.75 -20.93
CA THR A 772 18.66 -4.56 -21.68
C THR A 772 18.55 -3.31 -20.81
N PHE A 773 18.71 -3.43 -19.50
CA PHE A 773 18.71 -2.29 -18.61
C PHE A 773 19.88 -1.36 -18.91
N VAL A 774 19.55 -0.12 -19.27
CA VAL A 774 20.52 0.94 -19.56
C VAL A 774 20.09 2.19 -18.78
N PRO A 775 20.80 2.56 -17.70
CA PRO A 775 20.58 3.84 -17.06
C PRO A 775 21.17 4.95 -17.93
N GLU A 776 20.52 6.11 -17.96
CA GLU A 776 21.04 7.27 -18.66
C GLU A 776 22.13 7.96 -17.83
N LYS A 777 23.12 8.55 -18.51
CA LYS A 777 24.11 9.41 -17.83
C LYS A 777 23.42 10.66 -17.30
N THR A 778 23.86 11.10 -16.13
CA THR A 778 23.48 12.39 -15.56
C THR A 778 24.66 13.34 -15.69
N ASP A 779 24.38 14.63 -15.90
CA ASP A 779 25.41 15.69 -15.91
C ASP A 779 25.89 16.05 -14.48
N ALA A 780 25.48 15.26 -13.49
CA ALA A 780 25.78 15.49 -12.10
C ALA A 780 27.23 15.15 -11.77
N LYS A 781 27.80 15.92 -10.85
CA LYS A 781 29.18 15.76 -10.36
C LYS A 781 29.37 14.43 -9.65
N SER A 782 30.51 13.80 -9.86
CA SER A 782 30.85 12.50 -9.27
C SER A 782 30.94 12.58 -7.75
N ILE A 783 30.53 11.54 -7.04
CA ILE A 783 30.78 11.34 -5.60
C ILE A 783 32.29 11.19 -5.28
N LEU A 784 33.14 11.10 -6.30
CA LEU A 784 34.61 11.10 -6.17
C LEU A 784 35.23 12.49 -6.38
N ASP A 785 34.45 13.47 -6.85
CA ASP A 785 34.92 14.83 -7.06
C ASP A 785 35.17 15.55 -5.73
N ASP A 786 36.00 16.59 -5.77
CA ASP A 786 36.21 17.48 -4.62
C ASP A 786 34.94 18.30 -4.34
N LYS A 787 34.08 17.79 -3.45
CA LYS A 787 32.83 18.44 -3.08
C LYS A 787 33.02 19.74 -2.28
N ILE A 788 34.19 19.95 -1.69
CA ILE A 788 34.54 21.21 -1.00
C ILE A 788 34.75 22.31 -2.03
N ALA A 789 35.48 22.01 -3.12
CA ALA A 789 35.66 22.97 -4.22
C ALA A 789 34.29 23.37 -4.80
N LEU A 790 33.45 22.37 -5.08
CA LEU A 790 32.11 22.58 -5.63
C LEU A 790 31.24 23.43 -4.70
N PHE A 791 31.19 23.11 -3.41
CA PHE A 791 30.43 23.89 -2.44
C PHE A 791 30.89 25.34 -2.39
N ILE A 792 32.21 25.60 -2.33
CA ILE A 792 32.75 26.97 -2.28
C ILE A 792 32.40 27.75 -3.56
N GLU A 793 32.51 27.11 -4.73
CA GLU A 793 32.13 27.70 -6.02
C GLU A 793 30.63 28.06 -6.05
N GLU A 794 29.77 27.13 -5.66
CA GLU A 794 28.31 27.31 -5.71
C GLU A 794 27.79 28.29 -4.66
N ALA A 795 28.36 28.27 -3.45
CA ALA A 795 28.07 29.26 -2.42
C ALA A 795 28.49 30.68 -2.88
N SER A 796 29.55 30.78 -3.68
CA SER A 796 30.04 32.04 -4.26
C SER A 796 29.34 32.44 -5.56
N SER A 797 28.33 31.70 -6.00
CA SER A 797 27.57 32.02 -7.21
C SER A 797 26.79 33.33 -7.05
N GLU A 798 26.76 34.14 -8.11
CA GLU A 798 25.88 35.30 -8.22
C GLU A 798 24.39 34.91 -8.35
N SER A 799 24.11 33.64 -8.68
CA SER A 799 22.76 33.11 -8.77
C SER A 799 22.21 32.73 -7.40
N ASP A 800 21.18 33.43 -6.94
CA ASP A 800 20.54 33.19 -5.64
C ASP A 800 20.02 31.76 -5.49
N SER A 801 19.53 31.14 -6.58
CA SER A 801 19.07 29.75 -6.55
C SER A 801 20.22 28.76 -6.36
N ILE A 802 21.36 28.95 -7.03
CA ILE A 802 22.54 28.08 -6.86
C ILE A 802 23.12 28.23 -5.45
N ARG A 803 23.23 29.47 -4.96
CA ARG A 803 23.70 29.75 -3.59
C ARG A 803 22.79 29.12 -2.55
N LYS A 804 21.47 29.27 -2.68
CA LYS A 804 20.49 28.67 -1.77
C LYS A 804 20.60 27.14 -1.72
N ILE A 805 20.64 26.49 -2.89
CA ILE A 805 20.84 25.03 -3.01
C ILE A 805 22.12 24.60 -2.28
N ALA A 806 23.19 25.40 -2.38
CA ALA A 806 24.46 25.07 -1.76
C ALA A 806 24.41 25.05 -0.23
N PHE A 807 23.68 25.98 0.40
CA PHE A 807 23.55 25.99 1.85
C PHE A 807 22.53 24.96 2.35
N GLU A 808 21.42 24.74 1.62
CA GLU A 808 20.40 23.74 2.00
C GLU A 808 20.94 22.29 1.98
N ASN A 809 21.87 21.98 1.07
CA ASN A 809 22.42 20.61 0.93
C ASN A 809 23.65 20.36 1.80
N LEU A 810 24.11 21.34 2.57
CA LEU A 810 25.41 21.32 3.23
C LEU A 810 25.56 20.17 4.24
N HIS A 811 24.48 19.72 4.87
CA HIS A 811 24.49 18.66 5.88
C HIS A 811 25.22 17.37 5.41
N THR A 812 25.24 17.06 4.12
CA THR A 812 25.94 15.88 3.54
C THR A 812 27.42 16.05 3.25
N LEU A 813 27.93 17.29 3.29
CA LEU A 813 29.34 17.58 3.02
C LEU A 813 30.23 16.97 4.12
N SER A 814 31.25 16.21 3.77
CA SER A 814 32.24 15.71 4.75
C SER A 814 33.58 16.42 4.59
N LEU A 815 34.28 16.68 5.70
CA LEU A 815 35.60 17.34 5.68
C LEU A 815 36.72 16.36 5.98
N LYS A 816 37.83 16.46 5.25
CA LYS A 816 39.09 15.77 5.54
C LYS A 816 40.06 16.75 6.22
N GLU A 817 41.13 16.23 6.82
CA GLU A 817 42.17 17.07 7.44
C GLU A 817 42.82 18.05 6.45
N SER A 818 42.94 17.65 5.18
CA SER A 818 43.46 18.50 4.10
C SER A 818 42.57 19.71 3.78
N ASP A 819 41.29 19.68 4.15
CA ASP A 819 40.32 20.71 3.79
C ASP A 819 40.30 21.87 4.79
N PHE A 820 40.96 21.70 5.95
CA PHE A 820 40.96 22.69 7.03
C PHE A 820 41.30 24.10 6.53
N GLU A 821 42.45 24.28 5.88
CA GLU A 821 42.91 25.61 5.41
C GLU A 821 41.93 26.24 4.40
N ARG A 822 41.31 25.42 3.55
CA ARG A 822 40.38 25.90 2.52
C ARG A 822 39.06 26.37 3.13
N VAL A 823 38.52 25.58 4.05
CA VAL A 823 37.25 25.88 4.73
C VAL A 823 37.42 27.06 5.67
N THR A 824 38.53 27.15 6.42
CA THR A 824 38.78 28.32 7.28
C THR A 824 39.00 29.58 6.45
N ASN A 825 39.77 29.51 5.36
CA ASN A 825 39.91 30.65 4.45
C ASN A 825 38.56 31.09 3.85
N PHE A 826 37.69 30.15 3.49
CA PHE A 826 36.33 30.47 3.05
C PHE A 826 35.53 31.17 4.15
N LEU A 827 35.47 30.61 5.37
CA LEU A 827 34.81 31.22 6.52
C LEU A 827 35.35 32.62 6.90
N ASP A 828 36.64 32.88 6.62
CA ASP A 828 37.32 34.13 6.91
C ASP A 828 37.07 35.22 5.85
N THR A 829 36.96 34.83 4.58
CA THR A 829 36.98 35.77 3.44
C THR A 829 35.63 35.92 2.75
N PHE A 830 34.71 34.97 2.95
CA PHE A 830 33.40 34.97 2.31
C PHE A 830 32.39 35.86 3.06
N GLU A 831 31.62 36.65 2.30
CA GLU A 831 30.55 37.49 2.83
C GLU A 831 29.23 36.68 2.90
N PHE A 832 28.88 36.25 4.12
CA PHE A 832 27.62 35.54 4.40
C PHE A 832 26.45 36.50 4.51
N ARG A 833 25.33 36.17 3.87
CA ARG A 833 24.05 36.89 4.03
C ARG A 833 23.34 36.34 5.25
N ASP A 834 22.33 37.07 5.75
CA ASP A 834 21.51 36.58 6.87
C ASP A 834 20.82 35.25 6.55
N SER A 835 20.45 35.03 5.28
CA SER A 835 19.88 33.75 4.79
C SER A 835 20.86 32.57 4.81
N ASP A 836 22.16 32.81 4.95
CA ASP A 836 23.20 31.76 4.89
C ASP A 836 23.68 31.35 6.29
N SER A 837 23.03 31.88 7.35
CA SER A 837 23.48 31.73 8.74
C SER A 837 23.59 30.26 9.14
N ASP A 838 22.59 29.45 8.81
CA ASP A 838 22.57 28.01 9.13
C ASP A 838 23.71 27.29 8.44
N GLY A 839 23.97 27.63 7.17
CA GLY A 839 25.07 27.09 6.40
C GLY A 839 26.43 27.41 7.04
N LYS A 840 26.62 28.63 7.52
CA LYS A 840 27.83 29.04 8.24
C LYS A 840 28.00 28.25 9.55
N SER A 841 26.92 28.08 10.32
CA SER A 841 26.90 27.27 11.54
C SER A 841 27.27 25.81 11.25
N THR A 842 26.65 25.19 10.24
CA THR A 842 26.96 23.82 9.81
C THR A 842 28.43 23.66 9.39
N LEU A 843 29.05 24.65 8.74
CA LEU A 843 30.49 24.61 8.44
C LEU A 843 31.36 24.59 9.70
N TYR A 844 31.02 25.38 10.72
CA TYR A 844 31.73 25.34 12.00
C TYR A 844 31.61 23.96 12.65
N GLU A 845 30.42 23.38 12.71
CA GLU A 845 30.19 22.03 13.26
C GLU A 845 31.03 20.97 12.56
N LYS A 846 31.07 21.03 11.23
CA LYS A 846 31.85 20.10 10.41
C LYS A 846 33.35 20.18 10.69
N LEU A 847 33.90 21.35 11.05
CA LEU A 847 35.31 21.46 11.48
C LEU A 847 35.59 20.63 12.74
N GLY A 848 34.59 20.38 13.58
CA GLY A 848 34.69 19.50 14.75
C GLY A 848 35.06 18.04 14.43
N ASN A 849 34.83 17.61 13.19
CA ASN A 849 35.20 16.27 12.72
C ASN A 849 36.69 16.17 12.33
N ILE A 850 37.38 17.29 12.11
CA ILE A 850 38.80 17.33 11.74
C ILE A 850 39.68 17.18 12.98
N LYS A 851 40.57 16.18 13.02
CA LYS A 851 41.43 15.88 14.17
C LYS A 851 42.79 16.58 14.13
N LEU A 852 42.78 17.91 14.05
CA LEU A 852 43.99 18.74 14.05
C LEU A 852 44.06 19.67 15.28
N PRO A 853 45.21 19.80 15.97
CA PRO A 853 45.33 20.66 17.15
C PRO A 853 44.95 22.13 16.92
N LYS A 854 45.20 22.65 15.72
CA LYS A 854 44.90 24.04 15.33
C LYS A 854 43.40 24.35 15.20
N VAL A 855 42.53 23.33 15.08
CA VAL A 855 41.08 23.51 14.97
C VAL A 855 40.53 24.22 16.21
N ALA A 856 40.93 23.77 17.40
CA ALA A 856 40.46 24.35 18.65
C ALA A 856 40.85 25.83 18.79
N SER A 857 42.09 26.19 18.41
CA SER A 857 42.56 27.58 18.44
C SER A 857 41.83 28.48 17.44
N TYR A 858 41.53 27.98 16.24
CA TYR A 858 40.75 28.71 15.25
C TYR A 858 39.31 28.96 15.74
N LEU A 859 38.64 27.91 16.23
CA LEU A 859 37.29 27.99 16.77
C LEU A 859 37.19 28.91 18.01
N GLU A 860 38.18 28.89 18.91
CA GLU A 860 38.25 29.83 20.04
C GLU A 860 38.32 31.29 19.56
N ASN A 861 39.15 31.56 18.55
CA ASN A 861 39.28 32.92 17.99
C ASN A 861 37.97 33.38 17.33
N LYS A 862 37.28 32.47 16.63
CA LYS A 862 36.00 32.77 15.97
C LYS A 862 34.89 33.02 16.96
N TYR A 863 34.79 32.24 18.01
CA TYR A 863 33.82 32.48 19.08
C TYR A 863 33.97 33.87 19.71
N LYS A 864 35.22 34.33 19.88
CA LYS A 864 35.54 35.62 20.50
C LYS A 864 35.51 36.81 19.55
N ALA A 865 35.23 36.60 18.26
CA ALA A 865 35.20 37.66 17.28
C ALA A 865 34.00 38.59 17.51
N GLN A 866 34.21 39.89 17.29
CA GLN A 866 33.14 40.89 17.42
C GLN A 866 32.06 40.64 16.35
N GLY A 867 30.80 40.48 16.78
CA GLY A 867 29.65 40.27 15.88
C GLY A 867 29.30 38.80 15.60
N THR A 868 29.90 37.84 16.30
CA THR A 868 29.51 36.42 16.23
C THR A 868 28.09 36.22 16.78
N LYS A 869 27.21 35.57 16.02
CA LYS A 869 25.81 35.31 16.40
C LYS A 869 25.69 34.12 17.37
N THR A 870 24.60 34.03 18.13
CA THR A 870 24.31 32.90 19.04
C THR A 870 24.36 31.53 18.35
N THR A 871 23.72 31.39 17.20
CA THR A 871 23.69 30.12 16.45
C THR A 871 25.09 29.68 16.01
N GLU A 872 25.94 30.64 15.62
CA GLU A 872 27.35 30.38 15.30
C GLU A 872 28.15 29.97 16.54
N GLN A 873 27.90 30.62 17.69
CA GLN A 873 28.52 30.25 18.96
C GLN A 873 28.18 28.82 19.36
N LEU A 874 26.90 28.41 19.28
CA LEU A 874 26.46 27.05 19.58
C LEU A 874 27.08 26.01 18.64
N ALA A 875 27.09 26.28 17.34
CA ALA A 875 27.77 25.45 16.35
C ALA A 875 29.27 25.27 16.64
N ILE A 876 29.95 26.32 17.09
CA ILE A 876 31.36 26.26 17.50
C ILE A 876 31.52 25.39 18.77
N LEU A 877 30.64 25.52 19.76
CA LEU A 877 30.67 24.68 20.95
C LEU A 877 30.44 23.20 20.60
N ASN A 878 29.49 22.91 19.70
CA ASN A 878 29.23 21.57 19.14
C ASN A 878 30.48 21.02 18.46
N ALA A 879 31.13 21.81 17.62
CA ALA A 879 32.36 21.43 16.93
C ALA A 879 33.49 21.09 17.91
N LEU A 880 33.68 21.91 18.96
CA LEU A 880 34.66 21.64 20.01
C LEU A 880 34.30 20.39 20.82
N ALA A 881 33.02 20.16 21.13
CA ALA A 881 32.55 18.96 21.81
C ALA A 881 32.81 17.69 20.99
N ALA A 882 32.64 17.76 19.66
CA ALA A 882 32.91 16.67 18.72
C ALA A 882 34.39 16.28 18.62
N GLN A 883 35.32 17.12 19.13
CA GLN A 883 36.73 16.77 19.25
C GLN A 883 36.98 15.65 20.26
N LYS A 884 36.11 15.48 21.27
CA LYS A 884 36.16 14.42 22.29
C LYS A 884 37.47 14.40 23.08
N THR A 885 38.00 15.58 23.43
CA THR A 885 39.20 15.71 24.27
C THR A 885 38.93 16.55 25.51
N GLU A 886 39.61 16.26 26.61
CA GLU A 886 39.52 17.05 27.85
C GLU A 886 39.84 18.53 27.61
N THR A 887 40.87 18.81 26.81
CA THR A 887 41.26 20.19 26.46
C THR A 887 40.14 20.92 25.73
N SER A 888 39.46 20.27 24.77
CA SER A 888 38.35 20.87 24.03
C SER A 888 37.14 21.13 24.92
N TYR A 889 36.78 20.22 25.84
CA TYR A 889 35.69 20.46 26.79
C TYR A 889 36.01 21.58 27.78
N ARG A 890 37.25 21.65 28.29
CA ARG A 890 37.68 22.79 29.14
C ARG A 890 37.62 24.11 28.39
N LEU A 891 37.92 24.10 27.08
CA LEU A 891 37.77 25.26 26.23
C LEU A 891 36.30 25.63 26.02
N VAL A 892 35.40 24.67 25.79
CA VAL A 892 33.93 24.90 25.74
C VAL A 892 33.47 25.63 26.99
N LEU A 893 33.82 25.13 28.18
CA LEU A 893 33.46 25.77 29.45
C LEU A 893 33.99 27.21 29.56
N LYS A 894 35.25 27.44 29.17
CA LYS A 894 35.89 28.76 29.15
C LYS A 894 35.21 29.73 28.18
N LEU A 895 34.72 29.23 27.04
CA LEU A 895 34.01 30.03 26.04
C LEU A 895 32.60 30.39 26.50
N MET A 896 31.88 29.45 27.10
CA MET A 896 30.59 29.72 27.74
C MET A 896 30.71 30.76 28.86
N ASP A 897 31.83 30.80 29.59
CA ASP A 897 32.09 31.81 30.63
C ASP A 897 32.43 33.19 30.04
N PHE A 898 33.05 33.20 28.86
CA PHE A 898 33.39 34.43 28.14
C PHE A 898 32.14 35.12 27.57
N ASP A 899 31.27 34.36 26.91
CA ASP A 899 30.02 34.82 26.32
C ASP A 899 29.07 33.62 26.18
N LEU A 900 27.97 33.57 26.94
CA LEU A 900 27.10 32.39 26.99
C LEU A 900 25.99 32.51 25.93
N PRO A 901 25.91 31.62 24.93
CA PRO A 901 24.88 31.69 23.90
C PRO A 901 23.55 31.20 24.47
N VAL A 902 22.46 31.92 24.19
CA VAL A 902 21.09 31.54 24.59
C VAL A 902 20.21 31.53 23.35
N SER A 903 19.50 30.42 23.10
CA SER A 903 18.63 30.20 21.94
C SER A 903 17.21 29.85 22.39
N GLU A 904 16.21 30.37 21.68
CA GLU A 904 14.80 29.98 21.86
C GLU A 904 14.53 28.59 21.23
N ASP A 905 15.40 28.10 20.34
CA ASP A 905 15.31 26.76 19.78
C ASP A 905 15.98 25.73 20.71
N THR A 906 15.15 24.92 21.37
CA THR A 906 15.60 23.86 22.27
C THR A 906 16.42 22.77 21.58
N TYR A 907 16.30 22.59 20.25
CA TYR A 907 17.04 21.56 19.51
C TYR A 907 18.55 21.84 19.49
N GLU A 908 18.94 23.10 19.25
CA GLU A 908 20.34 23.51 19.14
C GLU A 908 21.13 23.24 20.44
N LEU A 909 20.50 23.53 21.59
CA LEU A 909 21.10 23.29 22.91
C LEU A 909 21.11 21.79 23.26
N ASN A 910 20.07 21.06 22.88
CA ASN A 910 19.99 19.61 23.10
C ASN A 910 21.13 18.87 22.39
N GLU A 911 21.50 19.26 21.17
CA GLU A 911 22.60 18.63 20.43
C GLU A 911 23.95 18.76 21.16
N LEU A 912 24.24 19.92 21.75
CA LEU A 912 25.46 20.16 22.51
C LEU A 912 25.58 19.23 23.72
N PHE A 913 24.51 19.13 24.50
CA PHE A 913 24.47 18.25 25.66
C PHE A 913 24.39 16.77 25.28
N TRP A 914 23.78 16.43 24.14
CA TRP A 914 23.84 15.08 23.58
C TRP A 914 25.29 14.68 23.26
N ASN A 915 26.08 15.57 22.65
CA ASN A 915 27.50 15.35 22.39
C ASN A 915 28.32 15.18 23.68
N PHE A 916 27.98 15.92 24.75
CA PHE A 916 28.58 15.73 26.07
C PHE A 916 28.26 14.34 26.65
N ASN A 917 27.00 13.93 26.61
CA ASN A 917 26.53 12.65 27.17
C ASN A 917 27.08 11.44 26.41
N ARG A 918 27.18 11.50 25.08
CA ARG A 918 27.75 10.42 24.26
C ARG A 918 29.23 10.14 24.59
N ASN A 919 29.95 11.13 25.12
CA ASN A 919 31.38 11.03 25.46
C ASN A 919 31.66 11.37 26.94
N ILE A 920 30.75 10.97 27.82
CA ILE A 920 30.71 11.30 29.25
C ILE A 920 32.03 11.08 30.02
N GLU A 921 32.81 10.06 29.64
CA GLU A 921 34.11 9.77 30.26
C GLU A 921 35.12 10.90 30.12
N THR A 922 35.04 11.64 29.01
CA THR A 922 35.95 12.74 28.71
C THR A 922 35.31 14.09 29.04
N SER A 923 33.99 14.24 28.80
CA SER A 923 33.26 15.49 29.09
C SER A 923 33.03 15.74 30.58
N LYS A 924 33.25 14.74 31.47
CA LYS A 924 33.19 14.91 32.94
C LYS A 924 34.01 16.07 33.50
N VAL A 925 34.99 16.57 32.74
CA VAL A 925 35.83 17.72 33.11
C VAL A 925 35.05 19.04 33.16
N LEU A 926 33.87 19.08 32.53
CA LEU A 926 32.89 20.16 32.66
C LEU A 926 32.24 20.19 34.06
N PHE A 927 32.24 19.07 34.78
CA PHE A 927 31.68 18.97 36.12
C PHE A 927 32.71 19.38 37.20
N PRO A 928 32.34 20.21 38.19
CA PRO A 928 31.00 20.78 38.46
C PRO A 928 30.76 22.13 37.77
N ASP A 929 31.80 22.70 37.15
CA ASP A 929 31.86 24.13 36.83
C ASP A 929 30.78 24.58 35.84
N ILE A 930 30.26 23.66 35.02
CA ILE A 930 29.11 23.89 34.13
C ILE A 930 27.85 24.38 34.88
N PHE A 931 27.71 24.07 36.18
CA PHE A 931 26.60 24.55 37.01
C PHE A 931 26.57 26.07 37.19
N GLN A 932 27.65 26.80 36.89
CA GLN A 932 27.61 28.25 36.95
C GLN A 932 26.56 28.87 36.01
N PHE A 933 26.17 28.14 34.95
CA PHE A 933 25.14 28.54 33.99
C PHE A 933 23.73 28.03 34.32
N TYR A 934 23.56 27.30 35.44
CA TYR A 934 22.28 26.69 35.83
C TYR A 934 21.14 27.70 36.01
N GLY A 935 21.46 28.96 36.34
CA GLY A 935 20.48 30.03 36.53
C GLY A 935 19.80 30.51 35.25
N ILE A 936 20.22 30.00 34.09
CA ILE A 936 19.67 30.31 32.77
C ILE A 936 18.64 29.22 32.43
N GLU A 937 17.42 29.64 32.08
CA GLU A 937 16.24 28.78 31.96
C GLU A 937 16.45 27.66 30.92
N GLU A 938 17.00 28.02 29.77
CA GLU A 938 17.22 27.15 28.61
C GLU A 938 18.29 26.07 28.87
N TYR A 939 19.22 26.33 29.79
CA TYR A 939 20.29 25.38 30.16
C TYR A 939 19.94 24.51 31.37
N ASN A 940 18.90 24.89 32.09
CA ASN A 940 18.61 24.38 33.40
C ASN A 940 18.43 22.85 33.42
N GLU A 941 17.55 22.34 32.55
CA GLU A 941 17.27 20.90 32.47
C GLU A 941 18.46 20.10 31.89
N LEU A 942 19.11 20.65 30.86
CA LEU A 942 20.22 20.01 30.16
C LEU A 942 21.43 19.80 31.09
N ILE A 943 21.77 20.81 31.90
CA ILE A 943 22.82 20.73 32.92
C ILE A 943 22.47 19.66 33.95
N VAL A 944 21.21 19.59 34.38
CA VAL A 944 20.75 18.59 35.34
C VAL A 944 20.91 17.18 34.78
N ARG A 945 20.41 16.92 33.57
CA ARG A 945 20.54 15.62 32.88
C ARG A 945 22.00 15.20 32.71
N PHE A 946 22.87 16.10 32.25
CA PHE A 946 24.30 15.81 32.09
C PHE A 946 25.00 15.52 33.42
N CYS A 947 24.73 16.32 34.46
CA CYS A 947 25.37 16.12 35.76
C CYS A 947 24.90 14.82 36.42
N ASN A 948 23.62 14.45 36.25
CA ASN A 948 23.14 13.12 36.61
C ASN A 948 23.96 12.05 35.89
N ALA A 949 24.11 12.11 34.57
CA ALA A 949 24.91 11.12 33.82
C ALA A 949 26.37 11.00 34.32
N VAL A 950 27.03 12.11 34.68
CA VAL A 950 28.38 12.10 35.27
C VAL A 950 28.41 11.40 36.64
N LEU A 951 27.48 11.76 37.53
CA LEU A 951 27.40 11.21 38.89
C LEU A 951 26.98 9.73 38.89
N ASP A 952 26.11 9.37 37.95
CA ASP A 952 25.61 8.02 37.71
C ASP A 952 26.75 7.05 37.38
N LYS A 953 27.68 7.48 36.53
CA LYS A 953 28.90 6.72 36.19
C LYS A 953 30.02 6.86 37.22
N LYS A 954 29.76 7.52 38.37
CA LYS A 954 30.74 7.78 39.45
C LYS A 954 31.97 8.56 38.97
N LEU A 955 31.80 9.41 37.96
CA LEU A 955 32.87 10.18 37.33
C LEU A 955 33.12 11.55 37.98
N GLY A 956 32.22 11.99 38.87
CA GLY A 956 32.29 13.28 39.59
C GLY A 956 32.08 13.12 41.09
N SER A 957 32.54 14.10 41.88
CA SER A 957 32.35 14.14 43.33
C SER A 957 31.10 14.94 43.72
N PRO A 958 30.10 14.35 44.40
CA PRO A 958 28.90 15.06 44.82
C PRO A 958 29.12 16.24 45.77
N LYS A 959 30.23 16.25 46.52
CA LYS A 959 30.58 17.39 47.39
C LYS A 959 30.75 18.69 46.61
N LYS A 960 31.10 18.60 45.32
CA LYS A 960 31.36 19.77 44.47
C LYS A 960 30.07 20.51 44.06
N ILE A 961 28.94 19.81 43.99
CA ILE A 961 27.64 20.44 43.68
C ILE A 961 26.95 21.03 44.92
N ALA A 962 27.49 20.82 46.13
CA ALA A 962 26.92 21.33 47.37
C ALA A 962 26.78 22.88 47.37
N ALA A 963 27.65 23.58 46.64
CA ALA A 963 27.57 25.03 46.45
C ALA A 963 26.26 25.49 45.77
N PHE A 964 25.66 24.64 44.93
CA PHE A 964 24.43 24.92 44.18
C PHE A 964 23.15 24.38 44.86
N GLN A 965 23.28 23.81 46.07
CA GLN A 965 22.20 23.13 46.78
C GLN A 965 20.96 24.00 46.99
N LYS A 966 21.13 25.30 47.26
CA LYS A 966 20.00 26.21 47.45
C LYS A 966 19.17 26.37 46.17
N LEU A 967 19.83 26.46 45.01
CA LEU A 967 19.20 26.65 43.69
C LEU A 967 18.46 25.38 43.25
N ILE A 968 19.13 24.23 43.27
CA ILE A 968 18.54 22.93 42.98
C ILE A 968 17.31 22.69 43.87
N LEU A 969 17.45 22.88 45.19
CA LEU A 969 16.33 22.73 46.13
C LEU A 969 15.14 23.65 45.79
N THR A 970 15.39 24.84 45.26
CA THR A 970 14.33 25.79 44.93
C THR A 970 13.54 25.32 43.73
N HIS A 971 14.20 24.90 42.66
CA HIS A 971 13.53 24.39 41.45
C HIS A 971 12.85 23.04 41.72
N SER A 972 13.49 22.13 42.46
CA SER A 972 12.86 20.87 42.87
C SER A 972 11.57 21.09 43.69
N LYS A 973 11.51 22.15 44.51
CA LYS A 973 10.27 22.54 45.23
C LYS A 973 9.18 23.07 44.29
N LEU A 974 9.57 23.73 43.19
CA LEU A 974 8.62 24.23 42.19
C LEU A 974 8.03 23.06 41.39
N GLU A 975 8.86 22.14 40.90
CA GLU A 975 8.38 20.95 40.19
C GLU A 975 7.51 20.06 41.08
N TYR A 976 7.92 19.84 42.33
CA TYR A 976 7.09 19.15 43.32
C TYR A 976 5.69 19.80 43.46
N LYS A 977 5.60 21.14 43.53
CA LYS A 977 4.32 21.85 43.64
C LYS A 977 3.47 21.73 42.37
N ARG A 978 4.09 21.74 41.18
CA ARG A 978 3.39 21.57 39.90
C ARG A 978 2.74 20.19 39.83
N ILE A 979 3.47 19.15 40.21
CA ILE A 979 2.96 17.77 40.24
C ILE A 979 1.89 17.60 41.32
N LEU A 980 2.12 18.15 42.53
CA LEU A 980 1.12 18.12 43.60
C LEU A 980 -0.22 18.77 43.16
N ASN A 981 -0.19 19.92 42.50
CA ASN A 981 -1.38 20.58 41.98
C ASN A 981 -2.08 19.74 40.89
N ARG A 982 -1.32 19.04 40.05
CA ARG A 982 -1.88 18.10 39.05
C ARG A 982 -2.58 16.92 39.73
N GLU A 983 -1.96 16.31 40.75
CA GLU A 983 -2.56 15.22 41.54
C GLU A 983 -3.84 15.70 42.25
N GLU A 984 -3.82 16.88 42.87
CA GLU A 984 -4.99 17.50 43.52
C GLU A 984 -6.13 17.75 42.52
N LYS A 985 -5.82 18.19 41.29
CA LYS A 985 -6.81 18.35 40.22
C LYS A 985 -7.37 17.01 39.74
N LYS A 986 -6.55 15.99 39.52
CA LYS A 986 -7.01 14.65 39.14
C LYS A 986 -7.94 14.05 40.18
N ALA A 987 -7.57 14.16 41.46
CA ALA A 987 -8.42 13.73 42.58
C ALA A 987 -9.77 14.47 42.63
N SER A 988 -9.83 15.72 42.18
CA SER A 988 -11.09 16.50 42.11
C SER A 988 -11.98 16.16 40.90
N VAL A 989 -11.41 15.61 39.83
CA VAL A 989 -12.14 15.19 38.61
C VAL A 989 -12.69 13.77 38.75
N GLU A 990 -12.00 12.88 39.47
CA GLU A 990 -12.49 11.53 39.79
C GLU A 990 -13.80 11.51 40.63
N GLU A 991 -14.22 12.64 41.19
CA GLU A 991 -15.51 12.79 41.89
C GLU A 991 -16.73 13.05 40.96
N ASN A 992 -16.54 13.36 39.66
CA ASN A 992 -17.63 13.57 38.69
C ASN A 992 -17.44 12.68 37.43
N GLU A 993 -18.20 11.58 37.33
CA GLU A 993 -18.06 10.56 36.28
C GLU A 993 -18.33 11.04 34.83
N ASP A 994 -18.96 12.20 34.62
CA ASP A 994 -19.38 12.68 33.29
C ASP A 994 -18.33 13.56 32.55
N GLU A 995 -17.22 13.96 33.19
CA GLU A 995 -16.15 14.80 32.59
C GLU A 995 -14.88 14.02 32.17
N ILE A 996 -14.84 12.70 32.39
CA ILE A 996 -13.66 11.85 32.20
C ILE A 996 -13.19 11.82 30.72
N ASP A 997 -14.12 12.02 29.77
CA ASP A 997 -13.83 11.89 28.33
C ASP A 997 -13.17 13.14 27.70
N TYR A 998 -13.24 14.32 28.34
CA TYR A 998 -12.65 15.55 27.80
C TYR A 998 -11.20 15.81 28.29
N ALA A 999 -10.83 15.33 29.48
CA ALA A 999 -9.49 15.52 30.05
C ALA A 999 -8.45 14.51 29.53
N ALA A 1000 -8.89 13.39 28.95
CA ALA A 1000 -8.01 12.35 28.43
C ALA A 1000 -7.33 12.70 27.09
N TYR A 1001 -7.85 13.67 26.33
CA TYR A 1001 -7.34 14.02 25.00
C TYR A 1001 -6.27 15.13 25.00
N GLU A 1002 -6.04 15.84 26.12
CA GLU A 1002 -5.06 16.96 26.16
C GLU A 1002 -3.68 16.56 26.74
N ASP A 1003 -3.53 15.38 27.32
CA ASP A 1003 -2.36 15.03 28.18
C ASP A 1003 -1.41 13.95 27.57
N GLU A 1004 -1.61 13.50 26.33
CA GLU A 1004 -0.82 12.38 25.76
C GLU A 1004 0.60 12.74 25.28
N ASP A 1005 0.95 14.03 25.09
CA ASP A 1005 2.22 14.40 24.46
C ASP A 1005 3.33 14.93 25.40
N GLU A 1006 3.05 15.21 26.69
CA GLU A 1006 4.09 15.68 27.65
C GLU A 1006 4.23 14.72 28.83
N ASN A 1007 5.41 14.12 29.04
CA ASN A 1007 5.74 13.34 30.24
C ASN A 1007 5.80 14.27 31.48
N PRO A 1008 4.73 14.35 32.29
CA PRO A 1008 4.55 15.42 33.27
C PRO A 1008 5.46 15.27 34.50
N ASN A 1009 6.15 14.13 34.61
CA ASN A 1009 7.01 13.75 35.74
C ASN A 1009 8.51 13.88 35.42
N GLY A 1010 8.88 14.11 34.16
CA GLY A 1010 10.27 14.07 33.69
C GLY A 1010 11.21 15.03 34.43
N ASP A 1011 10.78 16.28 34.61
CA ASP A 1011 11.59 17.31 35.27
C ASP A 1011 11.86 16.99 36.74
N LEU A 1012 10.84 16.58 37.49
CA LEU A 1012 11.01 16.22 38.90
C LEU A 1012 11.90 14.99 39.06
N ILE A 1013 11.79 13.99 38.17
CA ILE A 1013 12.66 12.81 38.13
C ILE A 1013 14.13 13.20 37.95
N ASN A 1014 14.41 14.11 37.01
CA ASN A 1014 15.75 14.63 36.77
C ASN A 1014 16.34 15.32 38.03
N TYR A 1015 15.54 16.12 38.72
CA TYR A 1015 15.95 16.77 39.97
C TYR A 1015 16.14 15.82 41.15
N LEU A 1016 15.27 14.82 41.25
CA LEU A 1016 15.31 13.81 42.30
C LEU A 1016 16.64 13.04 42.25
N SER A 1017 17.11 12.69 41.05
CA SER A 1017 18.41 12.04 40.87
C SER A 1017 19.55 12.92 41.40
N LEU A 1018 19.63 14.21 41.04
CA LEU A 1018 20.65 15.12 41.58
C LEU A 1018 20.60 15.26 43.10
N LEU A 1019 19.40 15.48 43.66
CA LEU A 1019 19.20 15.64 45.10
C LEU A 1019 19.71 14.44 45.90
N SER A 1020 19.59 13.23 45.33
CA SER A 1020 20.07 12.00 45.95
C SER A 1020 21.59 11.96 46.18
N TYR A 1021 22.37 12.68 45.35
CA TYR A 1021 23.81 12.80 45.48
C TYR A 1021 24.25 13.90 46.47
N MET A 1022 23.38 14.86 46.81
CA MET A 1022 23.77 16.04 47.61
C MET A 1022 23.94 15.75 49.12
N PRO A 1023 24.74 16.58 49.85
CA PRO A 1023 24.83 16.49 51.31
C PRO A 1023 23.46 16.69 51.98
N LYS A 1024 23.05 15.76 52.84
CA LYS A 1024 21.76 15.85 53.56
C LYS A 1024 21.75 17.03 54.53
N ASN A 1025 20.82 17.97 54.34
CA ASN A 1025 20.49 19.03 55.29
C ASN A 1025 18.97 19.00 55.57
N SER A 1026 18.50 19.72 56.60
CA SER A 1026 17.08 19.66 57.01
C SER A 1026 16.10 19.99 55.88
N SER A 1027 16.48 20.86 54.94
CA SER A 1027 15.61 21.29 53.84
C SER A 1027 15.54 20.30 52.68
N VAL A 1028 16.66 19.63 52.35
CA VAL A 1028 16.66 18.53 51.37
C VAL A 1028 15.91 17.34 51.92
N THR A 1029 16.13 16.99 53.20
CA THR A 1029 15.41 15.89 53.84
C THR A 1029 13.90 16.13 53.85
N ASP A 1030 13.44 17.33 54.23
CA ASP A 1030 12.00 17.70 54.19
C ASP A 1030 11.39 17.59 52.79
N LEU A 1031 12.10 18.05 51.75
CA LEU A 1031 11.60 17.95 50.38
C LEU A 1031 11.54 16.50 49.89
N MET A 1032 12.58 15.70 50.15
CA MET A 1032 12.59 14.28 49.78
C MET A 1032 11.49 13.51 50.50
N GLU A 1033 11.19 13.83 51.76
CA GLU A 1033 10.07 13.25 52.51
C GLU A 1033 8.70 13.66 51.94
N LYS A 1034 8.57 14.87 51.39
CA LYS A 1034 7.36 15.33 50.69
C LYS A 1034 7.18 14.63 49.35
N ILE A 1035 8.23 14.56 48.52
CA ILE A 1035 8.19 13.87 47.23
C ILE A 1035 7.84 12.38 47.41
N LYS A 1036 8.36 11.72 48.47
CA LYS A 1036 8.01 10.34 48.83
C LYS A 1036 6.54 10.09 49.15
N LYS A 1037 5.75 11.14 49.38
CA LYS A 1037 4.31 11.07 49.66
C LYS A 1037 3.42 11.28 48.43
N LEU A 1038 4.00 11.65 47.28
CA LEU A 1038 3.26 11.76 46.02
C LEU A 1038 2.75 10.38 45.58
N ASP A 1039 1.56 10.36 44.98
CA ASP A 1039 0.88 9.14 44.54
C ASP A 1039 1.12 8.83 43.06
N SER A 1040 2.38 8.97 42.62
CA SER A 1040 2.82 8.61 41.26
C SER A 1040 3.69 7.35 41.27
N PRO A 1041 3.25 6.26 40.59
CA PRO A 1041 4.05 5.06 40.39
C PRO A 1041 5.43 5.32 39.75
N GLU A 1042 5.50 6.22 38.78
CA GLU A 1042 6.73 6.57 38.04
C GLU A 1042 7.75 7.22 38.97
N ILE A 1043 7.34 8.22 39.75
CA ILE A 1043 8.19 8.90 40.74
C ILE A 1043 8.62 7.90 41.82
N GLN A 1044 7.70 7.07 42.31
CA GLN A 1044 8.00 6.07 43.33
C GLN A 1044 9.03 5.02 42.86
N LEU A 1045 8.99 4.63 41.58
CA LEU A 1045 9.96 3.73 40.94
C LEU A 1045 11.33 4.39 40.80
N GLU A 1046 11.39 5.65 40.38
CA GLU A 1046 12.66 6.37 40.26
C GLU A 1046 13.32 6.58 41.64
N ILE A 1047 12.55 6.92 42.68
CA ILE A 1047 13.06 6.99 44.07
C ILE A 1047 13.72 5.66 44.44
N LEU A 1048 13.05 4.54 44.15
CA LEU A 1048 13.58 3.23 44.50
C LEU A 1048 14.87 2.90 43.73
N LYS A 1049 14.89 3.18 42.42
CA LYS A 1049 16.08 3.03 41.58
C LYS A 1049 17.27 3.80 42.14
N LEU A 1050 17.06 5.05 42.57
CA LEU A 1050 18.08 5.85 43.23
C LEU A 1050 18.49 5.28 44.59
N GLU A 1051 17.52 4.87 45.42
CA GLU A 1051 17.80 4.26 46.73
C GLU A 1051 18.67 2.99 46.61
N ILE A 1052 18.40 2.14 45.61
CA ILE A 1052 19.20 0.94 45.30
C ILE A 1052 20.60 1.34 44.86
N LYS A 1053 20.71 2.26 43.90
CA LYS A 1053 21.99 2.75 43.37
C LYS A 1053 22.92 3.32 44.43
N HIS A 1054 22.35 4.00 45.42
CA HIS A 1054 23.07 4.61 46.55
C HIS A 1054 23.30 3.66 47.73
N ASN A 1055 22.87 2.40 47.64
CA ASN A 1055 22.88 1.44 48.74
C ASN A 1055 22.13 1.93 49.99
N THR A 1056 21.09 2.75 49.80
CA THR A 1056 20.23 3.29 50.87
C THR A 1056 18.83 2.69 50.90
N ALA A 1057 18.49 1.84 49.93
CA ALA A 1057 17.22 1.14 49.90
C ALA A 1057 17.04 0.28 51.16
N THR A 1058 15.91 0.44 51.83
CA THR A 1058 15.54 -0.40 52.98
C THR A 1058 14.63 -1.54 52.53
N LYS A 1059 14.66 -2.67 53.24
CA LYS A 1059 13.75 -3.80 52.95
C LYS A 1059 12.28 -3.38 52.99
N GLU A 1060 11.91 -2.49 53.92
CA GLU A 1060 10.56 -1.93 54.03
C GLU A 1060 10.19 -1.07 52.81
N SER A 1061 11.11 -0.23 52.33
CA SER A 1061 10.90 0.60 51.14
C SER A 1061 10.63 -0.26 49.89
N ILE A 1062 11.44 -1.31 49.70
CA ILE A 1062 11.29 -2.25 48.59
C ILE A 1062 9.96 -3.01 48.70
N LYS A 1063 9.63 -3.51 49.91
CA LYS A 1063 8.40 -4.25 50.17
C LYS A 1063 7.15 -3.44 49.80
N LYS A 1064 7.10 -2.14 50.13
CA LYS A 1064 5.98 -1.26 49.76
C LYS A 1064 5.76 -1.20 48.23
N ARG A 1065 6.82 -1.20 47.42
CA ARG A 1065 6.70 -1.15 45.94
C ARG A 1065 6.40 -2.52 45.33
N LEU A 1066 6.84 -3.58 45.99
CA LEU A 1066 6.44 -4.96 45.66
C LEU A 1066 4.96 -5.25 46.01
N GLU A 1067 4.37 -4.50 46.95
CA GLU A 1067 2.95 -4.60 47.31
C GLU A 1067 2.03 -3.80 46.36
N ASN A 1068 2.53 -2.77 45.67
CA ASN A 1068 1.75 -1.96 44.72
C ASN A 1068 1.75 -2.60 43.30
N PRO A 1069 0.59 -2.99 42.74
CA PRO A 1069 0.50 -3.64 41.43
C PRO A 1069 1.13 -2.86 40.27
N LYS A 1070 1.00 -1.52 40.26
CA LYS A 1070 1.52 -0.66 39.18
C LYS A 1070 3.05 -0.59 39.17
N THR A 1071 3.70 -0.82 40.30
CA THR A 1071 5.18 -0.73 40.44
C THR A 1071 5.86 -2.09 40.63
N LYS A 1072 5.11 -3.15 40.93
CA LYS A 1072 5.65 -4.44 41.36
C LYS A 1072 6.60 -5.05 40.33
N PHE A 1073 6.21 -5.11 39.06
CA PHE A 1073 7.03 -5.75 38.02
C PHE A 1073 8.34 -4.99 37.75
N ASN A 1074 8.27 -3.68 37.55
CA ASN A 1074 9.46 -2.85 37.37
C ASN A 1074 10.38 -2.89 38.60
N THR A 1075 9.82 -3.01 39.81
CA THR A 1075 10.61 -3.24 41.03
C THR A 1075 11.34 -4.58 41.00
N ILE A 1076 10.71 -5.65 40.50
CA ILE A 1076 11.35 -6.96 40.32
C ILE A 1076 12.51 -6.85 39.31
N LEU A 1077 12.30 -6.16 38.18
CA LEU A 1077 13.34 -5.93 37.17
C LEU A 1077 14.55 -5.17 37.76
N LEU A 1078 14.29 -4.11 38.54
CA LEU A 1078 15.34 -3.34 39.20
C LEU A 1078 16.16 -4.15 40.21
N LEU A 1079 15.56 -5.13 40.89
CA LEU A 1079 16.22 -5.94 41.92
C LEU A 1079 16.97 -7.15 41.34
N GLN A 1080 16.74 -7.51 40.08
CA GLN A 1080 17.27 -8.74 39.47
C GLN A 1080 18.80 -8.81 39.53
N ASP A 1081 19.48 -7.67 39.35
CA ASP A 1081 20.94 -7.56 39.38
C ASP A 1081 21.49 -7.23 40.80
N HIS A 1082 20.62 -7.17 41.83
CA HIS A 1082 20.94 -6.76 43.20
C HIS A 1082 20.53 -7.83 44.24
N HIS A 1083 21.26 -8.96 44.26
CA HIS A 1083 20.95 -10.11 45.11
C HIS A 1083 21.07 -9.89 46.64
N ASP A 1084 21.71 -8.80 47.08
CA ASP A 1084 22.03 -8.52 48.49
C ASP A 1084 20.80 -8.31 49.40
N PHE A 1085 19.64 -7.96 48.81
CA PHE A 1085 18.42 -7.73 49.59
C PHE A 1085 17.73 -9.03 50.03
N GLY A 1086 17.95 -10.14 49.30
CA GLY A 1086 17.33 -11.44 49.55
C GLY A 1086 15.81 -11.49 49.34
N LEU A 1087 15.16 -10.40 48.93
CA LEU A 1087 13.70 -10.27 48.83
C LEU A 1087 13.10 -10.93 47.59
N LEU A 1088 13.88 -11.11 46.52
CA LEU A 1088 13.43 -11.83 45.33
C LEU A 1088 13.30 -13.34 45.56
N ASN A 1089 13.97 -13.90 46.58
CA ASN A 1089 13.83 -15.32 46.92
C ASN A 1089 12.45 -15.67 47.48
N ASP A 1090 11.76 -14.67 48.04
CA ASP A 1090 10.44 -14.80 48.63
C ASP A 1090 9.31 -14.63 47.59
N ILE A 1091 9.64 -14.13 46.38
CA ILE A 1091 8.68 -13.97 45.28
C ILE A 1091 8.75 -15.21 44.40
N THR A 1092 7.60 -15.84 44.21
CA THR A 1092 7.46 -17.01 43.34
C THR A 1092 7.41 -16.60 41.86
N ASP A 1093 7.82 -17.51 40.97
CA ASP A 1093 7.71 -17.32 39.51
C ASP A 1093 6.28 -16.90 39.09
N ASP A 1094 5.26 -17.42 39.76
CA ASP A 1094 3.85 -17.15 39.46
C ASP A 1094 3.44 -15.73 39.86
N GLU A 1095 4.02 -15.17 40.93
CA GLU A 1095 3.84 -13.78 41.33
C GLU A 1095 4.57 -12.80 40.40
N ILE A 1096 5.72 -13.19 39.85
CA ILE A 1096 6.46 -12.41 38.85
C ILE A 1096 5.62 -12.29 37.58
N ALA A 1097 5.09 -13.40 37.09
CA ALA A 1097 4.27 -13.43 35.88
C ALA A 1097 2.97 -12.62 36.05
N LEU A 1098 2.30 -12.73 37.19
CA LEU A 1098 1.09 -11.95 37.49
C LEU A 1098 1.40 -10.45 37.56
N ALA A 1099 2.53 -10.06 38.16
CA ALA A 1099 2.96 -8.67 38.24
C ALA A 1099 3.22 -8.09 36.84
N ALA A 1100 3.86 -8.85 35.97
CA ALA A 1100 4.15 -8.43 34.61
C ALA A 1100 2.88 -8.24 33.77
N MET A 1101 1.97 -9.23 33.80
CA MET A 1101 0.69 -9.17 33.11
C MET A 1101 -0.12 -7.94 33.55
N THR A 1102 -0.22 -7.72 34.87
CA THR A 1102 -0.92 -6.55 35.44
C THR A 1102 -0.33 -5.22 34.95
N TYR A 1103 0.99 -5.16 34.76
CA TYR A 1103 1.69 -3.98 34.29
C TYR A 1103 1.43 -3.69 32.80
N PHE A 1104 1.57 -4.69 31.93
CA PHE A 1104 1.39 -4.52 30.48
C PHE A 1104 -0.06 -4.32 30.07
N ASP A 1105 -0.99 -5.07 30.66
CA ASP A 1105 -2.41 -5.02 30.30
C ASP A 1105 -3.16 -3.86 30.97
N LYS A 1106 -2.46 -3.02 31.74
CA LYS A 1106 -2.99 -1.83 32.44
C LYS A 1106 -4.31 -2.11 33.19
N LEU A 1107 -4.39 -3.25 33.89
CA LEU A 1107 -5.63 -3.69 34.53
C LEU A 1107 -6.10 -2.71 35.61
N LYS A 1108 -7.43 -2.47 35.66
CA LYS A 1108 -8.06 -1.70 36.75
C LYS A 1108 -7.95 -2.45 38.07
N GLU A 1109 -7.86 -1.72 39.19
CA GLU A 1109 -7.70 -2.30 40.53
C GLU A 1109 -8.83 -3.27 40.94
N ASN A 1110 -10.01 -3.12 40.33
CA ASN A 1110 -11.17 -3.96 40.58
C ASN A 1110 -11.39 -5.06 39.50
N ALA A 1111 -10.44 -5.26 38.58
CA ALA A 1111 -10.57 -6.31 37.57
C ALA A 1111 -10.53 -7.70 38.22
N LYS A 1112 -11.44 -8.58 37.80
CA LYS A 1112 -11.45 -9.98 38.23
C LYS A 1112 -10.43 -10.75 37.39
N ILE A 1113 -9.40 -11.30 38.05
CA ILE A 1113 -8.33 -12.08 37.41
C ILE A 1113 -8.51 -13.56 37.77
N GLN A 1114 -8.43 -14.43 36.75
CA GLN A 1114 -8.45 -15.88 36.91
C GLN A 1114 -7.20 -16.47 36.22
N PHE A 1115 -6.34 -17.14 36.99
CA PHE A 1115 -5.25 -17.94 36.41
C PHE A 1115 -5.84 -19.16 35.69
N LEU A 1116 -5.38 -19.44 34.48
CA LEU A 1116 -5.84 -20.54 33.65
C LEU A 1116 -4.87 -21.72 33.76
N GLU A 1117 -3.68 -21.58 33.19
CA GLU A 1117 -2.58 -22.55 33.29
C GLU A 1117 -1.22 -21.90 32.97
N LYS A 1118 -0.14 -22.66 33.14
CA LYS A 1118 1.19 -22.31 32.64
C LYS A 1118 1.81 -23.48 31.88
N ARG A 1119 2.50 -23.20 30.77
CA ARG A 1119 3.12 -24.21 29.91
C ARG A 1119 4.58 -23.92 29.67
N LYS A 1120 5.42 -24.95 29.78
CA LYS A 1120 6.84 -24.84 29.45
C LYS A 1120 7.09 -25.33 28.04
N ILE A 1121 8.01 -24.68 27.35
CA ILE A 1121 8.42 -25.04 25.99
C ILE A 1121 9.92 -24.83 25.83
N LYS A 1122 10.56 -25.69 25.04
CA LYS A 1122 11.97 -25.59 24.71
C LYS A 1122 12.11 -25.24 23.23
N LYS A 1123 12.87 -24.17 22.92
CA LYS A 1123 13.25 -23.77 21.55
C LYS A 1123 14.77 -23.66 21.50
N GLY A 1124 15.40 -24.48 20.65
CA GLY A 1124 16.86 -24.60 20.61
C GLY A 1124 17.46 -24.98 21.97
N LYS A 1125 18.39 -24.17 22.48
CA LYS A 1125 19.04 -24.36 23.79
C LYS A 1125 18.30 -23.67 24.95
N HIS A 1126 17.25 -22.90 24.66
CA HIS A 1126 16.53 -22.08 25.62
C HIS A 1126 15.20 -22.72 26.01
N GLU A 1127 14.78 -22.50 27.27
CA GLU A 1127 13.49 -22.95 27.80
C GLU A 1127 12.68 -21.72 28.17
N ALA A 1128 11.40 -21.67 27.80
CA ALA A 1128 10.46 -20.63 28.18
C ALA A 1128 9.29 -21.21 28.97
N VAL A 1129 8.69 -20.38 29.82
CA VAL A 1129 7.39 -20.63 30.44
C VAL A 1129 6.40 -19.56 29.99
N PHE A 1130 5.22 -20.01 29.61
CA PHE A 1130 4.08 -19.17 29.29
C PHE A 1130 3.06 -19.24 30.41
N TYR A 1131 2.52 -18.10 30.80
CA TYR A 1131 1.47 -17.91 31.79
C TYR A 1131 0.23 -17.38 31.11
N PHE A 1132 -0.93 -17.93 31.47
CA PHE A 1132 -2.21 -17.57 30.85
C PHE A 1132 -3.23 -17.16 31.91
N TYR A 1133 -3.92 -16.05 31.66
CA TYR A 1133 -4.90 -15.47 32.56
C TYR A 1133 -6.16 -15.08 31.79
N GLN A 1134 -7.31 -15.18 32.47
CA GLN A 1134 -8.56 -14.56 32.04
C GLN A 1134 -8.85 -13.36 32.93
N THR A 1135 -9.16 -12.22 32.33
CA THR A 1135 -9.52 -10.97 33.03
C THR A 1135 -10.92 -10.53 32.65
N GLN A 1136 -11.61 -9.86 33.56
CA GLN A 1136 -12.90 -9.23 33.30
C GLN A 1136 -13.09 -8.02 34.21
N ASN A 1137 -13.52 -6.89 33.63
CA ASN A 1137 -13.77 -5.68 34.40
C ASN A 1137 -14.95 -5.88 35.36
N THR A 1138 -14.94 -5.14 36.48
CA THR A 1138 -16.08 -5.10 37.40
C THR A 1138 -16.58 -3.68 37.61
N LYS A 1139 -17.89 -3.52 37.83
CA LYS A 1139 -18.55 -2.30 38.29
C LYS A 1139 -19.51 -2.68 39.42
N ASP A 1140 -19.41 -2.02 40.57
CA ASP A 1140 -20.22 -2.30 41.77
C ASP A 1140 -20.21 -3.77 42.22
N GLY A 1141 -19.05 -4.42 42.11
CA GLY A 1141 -18.89 -5.84 42.46
C GLY A 1141 -19.50 -6.83 41.46
N LYS A 1142 -20.05 -6.36 40.33
CA LYS A 1142 -20.54 -7.19 39.23
C LYS A 1142 -19.59 -7.12 38.05
N THR A 1143 -19.36 -8.25 37.37
CA THR A 1143 -18.58 -8.30 36.14
C THR A 1143 -19.30 -7.58 34.99
N VAL A 1144 -18.60 -6.72 34.25
CA VAL A 1144 -19.13 -5.96 33.10
C VAL A 1144 -18.17 -6.10 31.93
N GLY A 1145 -18.71 -6.22 30.71
CA GLY A 1145 -17.93 -6.39 29.48
C GLY A 1145 -17.49 -7.83 29.22
N ASN A 1146 -16.80 -8.01 28.09
CA ASN A 1146 -16.33 -9.30 27.64
C ASN A 1146 -15.12 -9.78 28.46
N LYS A 1147 -14.88 -11.09 28.46
CA LYS A 1147 -13.70 -11.67 29.11
C LYS A 1147 -12.51 -11.49 28.18
N SER A 1148 -11.37 -11.14 28.73
CA SER A 1148 -10.13 -11.05 27.96
C SER A 1148 -9.16 -12.18 28.34
N PHE A 1149 -8.46 -12.69 27.35
CA PHE A 1149 -7.35 -13.62 27.44
C PHE A 1149 -6.04 -12.84 27.44
N ASN A 1150 -5.20 -13.12 28.43
CA ASN A 1150 -3.96 -12.40 28.69
C ASN A 1150 -2.85 -13.43 28.79
N SER A 1151 -1.67 -13.10 28.30
CA SER A 1151 -0.54 -14.01 28.33
C SER A 1151 0.78 -13.32 28.61
N MET A 1152 1.71 -14.05 29.20
CA MET A 1152 3.08 -13.60 29.42
C MET A 1152 4.03 -14.77 29.21
N ALA A 1153 5.14 -14.53 28.53
CA ALA A 1153 6.20 -15.52 28.33
C ALA A 1153 7.49 -15.05 28.99
N PHE A 1154 8.24 -15.98 29.57
CA PHE A 1154 9.55 -15.70 30.18
C PHE A 1154 10.56 -16.80 29.85
N LEU A 1155 11.83 -16.42 29.71
CA LEU A 1155 12.93 -17.37 29.70
C LEU A 1155 13.09 -18.02 31.08
N ILE A 1156 13.41 -19.31 31.11
CA ILE A 1156 13.78 -20.07 32.30
C ILE A 1156 15.25 -20.42 32.24
N GLU A 1157 15.96 -20.23 33.35
CA GLU A 1157 17.30 -20.75 33.57
C GLU A 1157 17.38 -21.40 34.96
N ASN A 1158 17.99 -22.59 35.03
CA ASN A 1158 18.09 -23.38 36.27
C ASN A 1158 16.74 -23.61 37.00
N GLY A 1159 15.64 -23.67 36.23
CA GLY A 1159 14.30 -23.91 36.75
C GLY A 1159 13.57 -22.70 37.33
N LYS A 1160 14.12 -21.48 37.21
CA LYS A 1160 13.48 -20.21 37.60
C LYS A 1160 13.32 -19.24 36.44
N ILE A 1161 12.32 -18.36 36.52
CA ILE A 1161 12.14 -17.26 35.55
C ILE A 1161 13.32 -16.30 35.60
N ILE A 1162 13.72 -15.79 34.43
CA ILE A 1162 14.55 -14.58 34.28
C ILE A 1162 13.60 -13.40 33.99
N PRO A 1163 13.26 -12.56 34.99
CA PRO A 1163 12.21 -11.54 34.85
C PRO A 1163 12.44 -10.59 33.68
N LYS A 1164 13.68 -10.19 33.41
CA LYS A 1164 14.08 -9.30 32.30
C LYS A 1164 13.98 -9.93 30.91
N ALA A 1165 13.88 -11.25 30.80
CA ALA A 1165 13.75 -11.95 29.53
C ALA A 1165 12.29 -12.34 29.29
N TYR A 1166 11.43 -11.35 29.04
CA TYR A 1166 9.99 -11.51 28.95
C TYR A 1166 9.42 -11.13 27.58
N TYR A 1167 8.27 -11.67 27.23
CA TYR A 1167 7.47 -11.25 26.08
C TYR A 1167 6.00 -11.18 26.50
N SER A 1168 5.32 -10.11 26.10
CA SER A 1168 3.90 -9.87 26.39
C SER A 1168 3.13 -9.96 25.07
N PRO A 1169 2.44 -11.09 24.79
CA PRO A 1169 1.61 -11.23 23.59
C PRO A 1169 0.29 -10.49 23.71
N ILE A 1170 -0.37 -10.33 22.56
CA ILE A 1170 -1.65 -9.62 22.33
C ILE A 1170 -2.74 -10.01 23.34
N LEU A 1171 -3.45 -8.99 23.87
CA LEU A 1171 -4.71 -9.12 24.60
C LEU A 1171 -5.84 -9.47 23.65
N GLU A 1172 -6.58 -10.54 23.93
CA GLU A 1172 -7.67 -11.00 23.06
C GLU A 1172 -8.98 -11.20 23.80
N GLU A 1173 -10.09 -11.08 23.09
CA GLU A 1173 -11.40 -11.40 23.66
C GLU A 1173 -11.65 -12.91 23.66
N ILE A 1174 -12.22 -13.43 24.76
CA ILE A 1174 -12.70 -14.81 24.85
C ILE A 1174 -14.17 -14.83 24.45
N ASP A 1175 -14.45 -15.46 23.32
CA ASP A 1175 -15.78 -15.65 22.75
C ASP A 1175 -16.02 -17.12 22.34
N GLU A 1176 -17.07 -17.39 21.55
CA GLU A 1176 -17.39 -18.75 21.08
C GLU A 1176 -16.35 -19.31 20.08
N GLU A 1177 -15.57 -18.46 19.42
CA GLU A 1177 -14.57 -18.82 18.40
C GLU A 1177 -13.13 -18.81 18.94
N ASN A 1178 -12.85 -17.98 19.96
CA ASN A 1178 -11.56 -17.76 20.60
C ASN A 1178 -11.54 -18.33 22.02
N THR A 1179 -11.76 -19.64 22.15
CA THR A 1179 -11.72 -20.30 23.46
C THR A 1179 -10.28 -20.41 23.98
N VAL A 1180 -10.13 -20.52 25.30
CA VAL A 1180 -8.84 -20.70 25.97
C VAL A 1180 -8.04 -21.87 25.38
N GLU A 1181 -8.70 -22.98 25.05
CA GLU A 1181 -8.07 -24.18 24.49
C GLU A 1181 -7.45 -23.93 23.11
N ILE A 1182 -7.99 -22.97 22.34
CA ILE A 1182 -7.51 -22.58 21.02
C ILE A 1182 -6.39 -21.53 21.15
N LEU A 1183 -6.60 -20.52 22.00
CA LEU A 1183 -5.69 -19.38 22.14
C LEU A 1183 -4.31 -19.75 22.67
N ILE A 1184 -4.24 -20.61 23.69
CA ILE A 1184 -2.98 -21.00 24.34
C ILE A 1184 -1.93 -21.54 23.34
N PRO A 1185 -2.20 -22.63 22.58
CA PRO A 1185 -1.20 -23.17 21.65
C PRO A 1185 -0.88 -22.21 20.51
N ALA A 1186 -1.86 -21.44 20.03
CA ALA A 1186 -1.66 -20.47 18.96
C ALA A 1186 -0.70 -19.35 19.37
N ILE A 1187 -0.98 -18.67 20.49
CA ILE A 1187 -0.17 -17.57 21.00
C ILE A 1187 1.25 -18.03 21.33
N MET A 1188 1.42 -19.23 21.89
CA MET A 1188 2.74 -19.81 22.11
C MET A 1188 3.52 -19.95 20.80
N LYS A 1189 2.87 -20.44 19.74
CA LYS A 1189 3.50 -20.64 18.44
C LYS A 1189 3.80 -19.30 17.76
N GLU A 1190 2.91 -18.32 17.83
CA GLU A 1190 3.12 -16.96 17.31
C GLU A 1190 4.29 -16.26 18.00
N THR A 1191 4.28 -16.25 19.34
CA THR A 1191 5.34 -15.62 20.15
C THR A 1191 6.72 -16.19 19.83
N LEU A 1192 6.78 -17.50 19.56
CA LEU A 1192 8.03 -18.17 19.22
C LEU A 1192 8.43 -18.02 17.75
N ASN A 1193 7.56 -17.52 16.86
CA ASN A 1193 7.82 -17.38 15.43
C ASN A 1193 7.45 -15.98 14.91
N GLU A 1194 7.49 -14.98 15.80
CA GLU A 1194 7.19 -13.56 15.51
C GLU A 1194 8.07 -13.01 14.38
N ASP A 1195 9.24 -13.61 14.20
CA ASP A 1195 10.18 -13.23 13.18
C ASP A 1195 9.81 -13.76 11.78
N HIS A 1196 8.70 -14.49 11.62
CA HIS A 1196 8.16 -14.94 10.34
C HIS A 1196 6.81 -14.24 10.02
N PRO A 1197 6.82 -12.98 9.52
CA PRO A 1197 5.60 -12.16 9.39
C PRO A 1197 4.57 -12.72 8.40
N ASP A 1198 5.05 -13.45 7.39
CA ASP A 1198 4.23 -14.12 6.37
C ASP A 1198 3.51 -15.38 6.86
N CYS A 1199 3.82 -15.85 8.08
CA CYS A 1199 3.27 -17.08 8.63
C CYS A 1199 2.11 -16.79 9.57
N SER A 1200 1.09 -17.63 9.51
CA SER A 1200 0.10 -17.67 10.58
C SER A 1200 0.15 -18.98 11.36
N PHE A 1201 -0.22 -18.84 12.62
CA PHE A 1201 -0.37 -19.94 13.54
C PHE A 1201 -1.79 -20.02 14.11
N ARG A 1202 -2.76 -19.42 13.39
CA ARG A 1202 -4.19 -19.39 13.70
C ARG A 1202 -5.06 -19.66 12.48
N LYS A 1203 -6.26 -20.18 12.73
CA LYS A 1203 -7.28 -20.36 11.69
C LYS A 1203 -7.64 -19.00 11.06
N ASN A 1204 -7.81 -18.97 9.74
CA ASN A 1204 -8.13 -17.78 8.97
C ASN A 1204 -9.41 -17.03 9.42
N ARG A 1205 -10.38 -17.72 10.05
CA ARG A 1205 -11.65 -17.11 10.51
C ARG A 1205 -11.46 -16.15 11.69
N ASN A 1206 -10.44 -16.34 12.52
CA ASN A 1206 -10.24 -15.56 13.74
C ASN A 1206 -9.50 -14.22 13.49
N ARG A 1207 -9.32 -13.81 12.21
CA ARG A 1207 -8.42 -12.71 11.82
C ARG A 1207 -9.10 -11.39 11.44
N GLU A 1208 -10.43 -11.28 11.46
CA GLU A 1208 -11.08 -10.01 11.07
C GLU A 1208 -10.78 -8.84 12.05
N ASN A 1209 -10.20 -9.10 13.22
CA ASN A 1209 -9.90 -8.08 14.25
C ASN A 1209 -8.42 -7.65 14.37
N GLN A 1210 -7.48 -8.20 13.61
CA GLN A 1210 -6.03 -7.99 13.88
C GLN A 1210 -5.38 -6.79 13.17
N TYR A 1211 -6.11 -6.00 12.37
CA TYR A 1211 -5.52 -4.91 11.58
C TYR A 1211 -5.33 -3.57 12.32
N ASN A 1212 -5.55 -3.51 13.64
CA ASN A 1212 -5.57 -2.22 14.36
C ASN A 1212 -4.42 -1.98 15.36
N TYR A 1213 -3.39 -2.83 15.46
CA TYR A 1213 -2.44 -2.75 16.58
C TYR A 1213 -0.95 -2.79 16.23
N GLU A 1214 -0.56 -2.32 15.05
CA GLU A 1214 0.82 -1.82 14.84
C GLU A 1214 0.81 -0.29 14.91
N TYR A 1215 0.84 0.23 16.13
CA TYR A 1215 1.17 1.63 16.47
C TYR A 1215 2.14 1.64 17.66
#